data_AF-A0A5D3DKT1-F1
#
_entry.id   AF-A0A5D3DKT1-F1
#
_cell.length_a   1.000
_cell.length_b   1.000
_cell.length_c   1.000
_cell.angle_alpha   90.00
_cell.angle_beta   90.00
_cell.angle_gamma   90.00
#
_symmetry.space_group_name_H-M   'P 1'
#
loop_
_entity.id
_entity.type
_entity.pdbx_description
1 polymer ?
#
loop_
_entity_poly.entity_id
_entity_poly.type
_entity_poly.pdbx_seq_one_letter_code
_entity_poly.pdbx_strand_id
1 'polypeptide(L)'
;MTKHASPLLESDSNSFKASNQPLKFIDPSVALEECILSILVAIARHSPICAQAIMKCDRLIELIVQRFTMSEKIDILSLKIKSVVLLKVLARSDRKNCFAFVKSGAFLTVIWHLYHYTSSIDQWLKSGKEKCKLSSTLMVEQLRLWKVCIQYGYCVSYFSDVFPSLCLWLNPPNFGKLIENNVLREFTTISMEAYHVLEALARRLPIFFSEKHLDSQEPGFTGDESEAWSWSCAVPMVDLAIKWLGSKKDPFICKFFSSQKGIRNDFVFEGISLAPLLWVYSAVFKMLSRVVERIPQDILTQIGSDQIVPWIPEFIPQVGLEIIKNGFLNFADASDMNPKTSPSGGNSFVEDLCFWREHGEFEMSLASVCCLHGLMLSIVNIDRLILLAKTESQAYPPKDVNSSREGEILRVGMFKTSLVEQRSMLDLFTKKIALECDSLRLIETFGRGGPAPGVGIGWGVCGGGYWSLAVLLAQNDSAFLMSLIEAFHTIPTLNGLTAQESLTLQSINSALAVCLVLGPRDIGLIEKTMEFLIQAPILYNFNLYIQRFLQLNGKVKQFGWKYSEDDCLIFCRTLSSHYKDRWLTPKGSKSVKNKSNLSDGTFKSGRVSLDTIYEESDETNRVVEGCTCLIVQWAYQRLPLPGHWFFSPVSTICDSKHAGRQKSDAQSIMQESSDLFDVAKSGLFFILGIEAFSSFLPDDFPKPVLSVPLIWKLHSLSVVLLTDIGVLDDEKSRDVYEVLQDLYGQRLNEAMSRRHPADIVEKDAKHLPSQLENKRSNIEFLMFQSEIHDSYSLFIETLVEQFSSVSYGDVLYGRQIVLYLHRCVESQTRLAAWNALNSARVFELLPPLEKCLADAEGYLQPIEDNEAILEAYVKSWVSGALDRSASRGSVAYLLSLHHLSSYIFHSYPVNNLLLRNKLSRSLLRDCSQKHHRKGVGTSIGMSDVEKRLEVLKEACEKNSFLLTVVEELGSSAKSELQWRIVRDDISPSIPSQTSTTGSIQFDPFMGKL
;
A
#
# COMPACT_ATOMS: atom_id res chain seq x y z
N MET A 1 12.32 -30.10 -3.73
CA MET A 1 13.00 -31.32 -4.23
C MET A 1 14.04 -30.91 -5.25
N THR A 2 15.29 -31.19 -4.93
CA THR A 2 16.52 -30.83 -5.66
C THR A 2 16.86 -31.81 -6.78
N LYS A 3 17.61 -31.30 -7.76
CA LYS A 3 18.45 -31.95 -8.80
C LYS A 3 17.87 -31.95 -10.21
N HIS A 4 18.31 -30.98 -11.01
CA HIS A 4 19.03 -31.22 -12.27
C HIS A 4 19.66 -29.90 -12.73
N ALA A 5 20.88 -29.64 -12.24
CA ALA A 5 21.78 -28.67 -12.82
C ALA A 5 22.88 -29.47 -13.53
N SER A 6 22.97 -29.30 -14.85
CA SER A 6 24.12 -29.69 -15.66
C SER A 6 24.34 -28.63 -16.74
N PRO A 7 25.60 -28.45 -17.19
CA PRO A 7 26.13 -27.16 -17.59
C PRO A 7 26.28 -27.03 -19.12
N LEU A 8 26.10 -25.81 -19.65
CA LEU A 8 26.53 -25.46 -21.00
C LEU A 8 27.22 -24.09 -20.95
N LEU A 9 28.46 -24.12 -20.45
CA LEU A 9 29.53 -23.19 -20.79
C LEU A 9 30.59 -24.03 -21.53
N GLU A 10 31.15 -23.47 -22.59
CA GLU A 10 32.11 -24.05 -23.55
C GLU A 10 31.54 -24.84 -24.74
N SER A 11 31.19 -24.11 -25.80
CA SER A 11 31.77 -24.33 -27.13
C SER A 11 31.25 -23.27 -28.10
N ASP A 12 32.06 -22.25 -28.38
CA ASP A 12 32.16 -21.63 -29.71
C ASP A 12 33.39 -20.70 -29.77
N SER A 13 34.53 -21.27 -29.39
CA SER A 13 35.84 -20.85 -29.87
C SER A 13 36.11 -21.56 -31.19
N ASN A 14 35.70 -20.96 -32.33
CA ASN A 14 36.36 -21.06 -33.66
C ASN A 14 35.43 -20.61 -34.81
N SER A 15 35.29 -19.30 -35.00
CA SER A 15 35.01 -18.74 -36.33
C SER A 15 35.46 -17.27 -36.51
N PHE A 16 36.56 -16.87 -35.85
CA PHE A 16 37.27 -15.64 -36.25
C PHE A 16 38.25 -15.96 -37.39
N LYS A 17 37.73 -16.13 -38.61
CA LYS A 17 38.51 -15.95 -39.83
C LYS A 17 38.27 -14.54 -40.35
N ALA A 18 39.25 -13.68 -40.03
CA ALA A 18 39.60 -12.41 -40.63
C ALA A 18 38.74 -11.94 -41.83
N SER A 19 37.81 -11.03 -41.56
CA SER A 19 37.54 -9.92 -42.47
C SER A 19 38.20 -8.68 -41.88
N ASN A 20 39.33 -8.29 -42.45
CA ASN A 20 40.03 -7.05 -42.11
C ASN A 20 39.14 -5.84 -42.42
N GLN A 21 38.40 -5.35 -41.43
CA GLN A 21 37.96 -3.95 -41.36
C GLN A 21 38.58 -3.33 -40.10
N PRO A 22 39.29 -2.20 -40.22
CA PRO A 22 39.94 -1.59 -39.07
C PRO A 22 38.87 -1.05 -38.12
N LEU A 23 38.80 -1.63 -36.92
CA LEU A 23 38.15 -1.01 -35.76
C LEU A 23 38.81 0.36 -35.54
N LYS A 24 38.12 1.45 -35.89
CA LYS A 24 38.49 2.80 -35.48
C LYS A 24 38.37 2.86 -33.95
N PHE A 25 39.51 2.90 -33.27
CA PHE A 25 39.58 3.26 -31.87
C PHE A 25 39.00 4.68 -31.71
N ILE A 26 37.99 4.81 -30.86
CA ILE A 26 37.44 6.10 -30.42
C ILE A 26 38.57 6.89 -29.75
N ASP A 27 38.68 8.18 -30.07
CA ASP A 27 39.66 9.09 -29.45
C ASP A 27 39.49 9.05 -27.91
N PRO A 28 40.53 8.74 -27.12
CA PRO A 28 40.40 8.55 -25.67
C PRO A 28 39.86 9.78 -24.93
N SER A 29 39.98 10.98 -25.53
CA SER A 29 39.40 12.23 -25.02
C SER A 29 37.86 12.24 -25.05
N VAL A 30 37.23 11.67 -26.09
CA VAL A 30 35.77 11.66 -26.25
C VAL A 30 35.11 10.74 -25.23
N ALA A 31 35.71 9.56 -24.99
CA ALA A 31 35.24 8.62 -23.99
C ALA A 31 35.31 9.19 -22.57
N LEU A 32 36.37 9.94 -22.25
CA LEU A 32 36.52 10.63 -20.97
C LEU A 32 35.43 11.69 -20.78
N GLU A 33 35.17 12.52 -21.79
CA GLU A 33 34.10 13.51 -21.73
C GLU A 33 32.70 12.88 -21.55
N GLU A 34 32.44 11.76 -22.21
CA GLU A 34 31.19 11.01 -22.06
C GLU A 34 31.01 10.48 -20.63
N CYS A 35 32.10 9.99 -20.03
CA CYS A 35 32.11 9.56 -18.63
C CYS A 35 31.84 10.73 -17.68
N ILE A 36 32.48 11.88 -17.89
CA ILE A 36 32.27 13.08 -17.06
C ILE A 36 30.81 13.54 -17.12
N LEU A 37 30.22 13.63 -18.32
CA LEU A 37 28.80 13.98 -18.45
C LEU A 37 27.89 12.97 -17.76
N SER A 38 28.19 11.68 -17.88
CA SER A 38 27.40 10.62 -17.23
C SER A 38 27.48 10.72 -15.69
N ILE A 39 28.65 11.05 -15.14
CA ILE A 39 28.85 11.30 -13.71
C ILE A 39 28.06 12.54 -13.26
N LEU A 40 28.13 13.64 -14.03
CA LEU A 40 27.37 14.86 -13.72
C LEU A 40 25.85 14.61 -13.76
N VAL A 41 25.36 13.83 -14.72
CA VAL A 41 23.96 13.41 -14.79
C VAL A 41 23.57 12.61 -13.54
N ALA A 42 24.42 11.69 -13.08
CA ALA A 42 24.16 10.90 -11.88
C ALA A 42 24.12 11.79 -10.62
N ILE A 43 25.07 12.72 -10.48
CA ILE A 43 25.14 13.68 -9.36
C ILE A 43 23.91 14.60 -9.35
N ALA A 44 23.52 15.14 -10.51
CA ALA A 44 22.35 16.00 -10.64
C ALA A 44 21.03 15.27 -10.33
N ARG A 45 20.95 13.97 -10.64
CA ARG A 45 19.77 13.14 -10.31
C ARG A 45 19.66 12.79 -8.83
N HIS A 46 20.79 12.73 -8.13
CA HIS A 46 20.83 12.34 -6.72
C HIS A 46 20.20 13.39 -5.80
N SER A 47 20.34 14.69 -6.09
CA SER A 47 19.63 15.72 -5.30
C SER A 47 19.49 17.06 -6.04
N PRO A 48 18.45 17.84 -5.75
CA PRO A 48 18.31 19.20 -6.29
C PRO A 48 19.44 20.14 -5.85
N ILE A 49 20.02 19.94 -4.65
CA ILE A 49 21.17 20.71 -4.17
C ILE A 49 22.40 20.46 -5.06
N CYS A 50 22.64 19.20 -5.42
CA CYS A 50 23.71 18.83 -6.35
C CYS A 50 23.47 19.44 -7.74
N ALA A 51 22.23 19.41 -8.24
CA ALA A 51 21.87 20.04 -9.51
C ALA A 51 22.11 21.56 -9.48
N GLN A 52 21.75 22.23 -8.38
CA GLN A 52 21.99 23.67 -8.21
C GLN A 52 23.47 24.00 -8.12
N ALA A 53 24.28 23.15 -7.48
CA ALA A 53 25.73 23.31 -7.45
C ALA A 53 26.35 23.24 -8.87
N ILE A 54 25.85 22.35 -9.73
CA ILE A 54 26.25 22.28 -11.14
C ILE A 54 25.84 23.55 -11.88
N MET A 55 24.63 24.07 -11.62
CA MET A 55 24.13 25.31 -12.24
C MET A 55 24.92 26.56 -11.86
N LYS A 56 25.56 26.61 -10.68
CA LYS A 56 26.45 27.72 -10.28
C LYS A 56 27.73 27.81 -11.10
N CYS A 57 28.06 26.78 -11.88
CA CYS A 57 29.22 26.75 -12.76
C CYS A 57 28.86 27.22 -14.17
N ASP A 58 28.65 28.53 -14.38
CA ASP A 58 28.17 29.11 -15.64
C ASP A 58 29.01 28.69 -16.87
N ARG A 59 30.34 28.68 -16.72
CA ARG A 59 31.27 28.29 -17.81
C ARG A 59 31.04 26.86 -18.29
N LEU A 60 30.64 25.95 -17.40
CA LEU A 60 30.35 24.55 -17.76
C LEU A 60 29.09 24.47 -18.62
N ILE A 61 28.03 25.20 -18.24
CA ILE A 61 26.77 25.26 -18.98
C ILE A 61 26.99 25.89 -20.36
N GLU A 62 27.73 27.00 -20.44
CA GLU A 62 28.09 27.64 -21.70
C GLU A 62 28.86 26.70 -22.63
N LEU A 63 29.87 25.98 -22.11
CA LEU A 63 30.65 25.01 -22.89
C LEU A 63 29.76 23.86 -23.41
N ILE A 64 28.80 23.39 -22.61
CA ILE A 64 27.85 22.36 -23.03
C ILE A 64 26.97 22.86 -24.17
N VAL A 65 26.46 24.09 -24.09
CA VAL A 65 25.59 24.70 -25.11
C VAL A 65 26.37 24.98 -26.40
N GLN A 66 27.61 25.47 -26.31
CA GLN A 66 28.46 25.76 -27.48
C GLN A 66 28.71 24.51 -28.35
N ARG A 67 28.66 23.29 -27.79
CA ARG A 67 28.80 22.05 -28.58
C ARG A 67 27.74 21.87 -29.65
N PHE A 68 26.57 22.49 -29.48
CA PHE A 68 25.49 22.42 -30.46
C PHE A 68 25.73 23.33 -31.68
N THR A 69 26.69 24.25 -31.60
CA THR A 69 27.14 25.09 -32.73
C THR A 69 28.26 24.43 -33.57
N MET A 70 28.80 23.29 -33.12
CA MET A 70 29.93 22.59 -33.76
C MET A 70 29.47 21.49 -34.76
N SER A 71 30.34 21.17 -35.73
CA SER A 71 30.06 20.29 -36.89
C SER A 71 29.51 18.90 -36.57
N GLU A 72 28.69 18.34 -37.47
CA GLU A 72 27.97 17.05 -37.34
C GLU A 72 28.83 15.78 -37.53
N LYS A 73 29.82 15.53 -36.67
CA LYS A 73 30.48 14.21 -36.62
C LYS A 73 29.71 13.21 -35.75
N ILE A 74 29.79 11.92 -36.07
CA ILE A 74 29.10 10.83 -35.34
C ILE A 74 29.50 10.80 -33.86
N ASP A 75 30.79 10.93 -33.56
CA ASP A 75 31.32 10.98 -32.17
C ASP A 75 30.77 12.17 -31.37
N ILE A 76 30.52 13.29 -32.05
CA ILE A 76 29.96 14.50 -31.46
C ILE A 76 28.47 14.30 -31.14
N LEU A 77 27.76 13.41 -31.85
CA LEU A 77 26.35 13.15 -31.60
C LEU A 77 26.12 12.44 -30.25
N SER A 78 26.99 11.49 -29.87
CA SER A 78 26.92 10.82 -28.55
C SER A 78 27.06 11.84 -27.40
N LEU A 79 28.04 12.74 -27.51
CA LEU A 79 28.26 13.80 -26.53
C LEU A 79 27.09 14.79 -26.47
N LYS A 80 26.50 15.15 -27.63
CA LYS A 80 25.29 15.99 -27.69
C LYS A 80 24.13 15.32 -26.95
N ILE A 81 23.89 14.02 -27.11
CA ILE A 81 22.83 13.29 -26.39
C ILE A 81 23.00 13.43 -24.87
N LYS A 82 24.19 13.10 -24.34
CA LYS A 82 24.46 13.20 -22.89
C LYS A 82 24.35 14.64 -22.37
N SER A 83 24.74 15.61 -23.20
CA SER A 83 24.60 17.04 -22.91
C SER A 83 23.13 17.45 -22.75
N VAL A 84 22.24 17.02 -23.66
CA VAL A 84 20.79 17.26 -23.54
C VAL A 84 20.23 16.58 -22.30
N VAL A 85 20.66 15.34 -21.99
CA VAL A 85 20.22 14.61 -20.79
C VAL A 85 20.57 15.39 -19.52
N LEU A 86 21.78 15.95 -19.43
CA LEU A 86 22.19 16.78 -18.30
C LEU A 86 21.33 18.04 -18.18
N LEU A 87 21.19 18.81 -19.26
CA LEU A 87 20.36 20.01 -19.27
C LEU A 87 18.90 19.72 -18.90
N LYS A 88 18.34 18.60 -19.36
CA LYS A 88 17.00 18.13 -18.99
C LYS A 88 16.88 17.84 -17.49
N VAL A 89 17.86 17.14 -16.90
CA VAL A 89 17.86 16.86 -15.45
C VAL A 89 17.95 18.16 -14.65
N LEU A 90 18.82 19.09 -15.07
CA LEU A 90 18.96 20.40 -14.43
C LEU A 90 17.67 21.23 -14.56
N ALA A 91 17.04 21.24 -15.74
CA ALA A 91 15.77 21.92 -15.96
C ALA A 91 14.63 21.33 -15.11
N ARG A 92 14.60 20.00 -14.94
CA ARG A 92 13.60 19.30 -14.12
C ARG A 92 13.78 19.51 -12.62
N SER A 93 14.98 19.88 -12.17
CA SER A 93 15.27 20.06 -10.74
C SER A 93 14.67 21.34 -10.14
N ASP A 94 14.58 22.42 -10.93
CA ASP A 94 14.04 23.71 -10.47
C ASP A 94 13.51 24.52 -11.68
N ARG A 95 12.32 25.12 -11.52
CA ARG A 95 11.70 26.06 -12.47
C ARG A 95 12.66 27.21 -12.83
N LYS A 96 13.47 27.69 -11.88
CA LYS A 96 14.44 28.79 -12.11
C LYS A 96 15.53 28.41 -13.12
N ASN A 97 16.00 27.16 -13.08
CA ASN A 97 17.01 26.67 -14.02
C ASN A 97 16.45 26.63 -15.45
N CYS A 98 15.20 26.17 -15.59
CA CYS A 98 14.50 26.18 -16.87
C CYS A 98 14.38 27.60 -17.43
N PHE A 99 13.95 28.57 -16.61
CA PHE A 99 13.89 29.98 -17.00
C PHE A 99 15.26 30.54 -17.42
N ALA A 100 16.35 30.19 -16.72
CA ALA A 100 17.69 30.59 -17.07
C ALA A 100 18.13 30.08 -18.46
N PHE A 101 17.77 28.83 -18.81
CA PHE A 101 18.06 28.27 -20.14
C PHE A 101 17.27 28.95 -21.27
N VAL A 102 16.06 29.41 -20.98
CA VAL A 102 15.23 30.15 -21.95
C VAL A 102 15.81 31.56 -22.14
N LYS A 103 16.07 32.29 -21.05
CA LYS A 103 16.60 33.66 -21.09
C LYS A 103 17.98 33.76 -21.76
N SER A 104 18.83 32.75 -21.57
CA SER A 104 20.17 32.70 -22.18
C SER A 104 20.18 32.28 -23.65
N GLY A 105 19.03 31.87 -24.23
CA GLY A 105 18.97 31.30 -25.58
C GLY A 105 19.57 29.89 -25.70
N ALA A 106 19.99 29.29 -24.57
CA ALA A 106 20.54 27.94 -24.52
C ALA A 106 19.53 26.90 -25.00
N PHE A 107 18.25 27.06 -24.63
CA PHE A 107 17.18 26.16 -25.06
C PHE A 107 17.09 26.08 -26.59
N LEU A 108 16.94 27.22 -27.26
CA LEU A 108 16.80 27.30 -28.73
C LEU A 108 18.01 26.69 -29.45
N THR A 109 19.22 26.97 -28.94
CA THR A 109 20.47 26.43 -29.49
C THR A 109 20.51 24.91 -29.40
N VAL A 110 20.03 24.34 -28.29
CA VAL A 110 20.02 22.89 -28.05
C VAL A 110 18.97 22.19 -28.91
N ILE A 111 17.79 22.78 -29.09
CA ILE A 111 16.70 22.19 -29.89
C ILE A 111 16.83 22.44 -31.39
N TRP A 112 17.81 23.22 -31.85
CA TRP A 112 18.02 23.60 -33.25
C TRP A 112 17.91 22.44 -34.25
N HIS A 113 18.36 21.24 -33.87
CA HIS A 113 18.32 20.06 -34.73
C HIS A 113 16.87 19.65 -35.08
N LEU A 114 15.88 19.89 -34.20
CA LEU A 114 14.48 19.60 -34.48
C LEU A 114 13.94 20.40 -35.68
N TYR A 115 14.51 21.57 -35.96
CA TYR A 115 14.10 22.41 -37.09
C TYR A 115 14.66 21.92 -38.44
N HIS A 116 15.88 21.36 -38.45
CA HIS A 116 16.68 21.20 -39.67
C HIS A 116 16.93 19.75 -40.09
N TYR A 117 16.58 18.75 -39.27
CA TYR A 117 17.19 17.43 -39.41
C TYR A 117 16.85 16.69 -40.71
N THR A 118 15.59 16.68 -41.17
CA THR A 118 15.20 15.94 -42.38
C THR A 118 13.90 16.44 -43.01
N SER A 119 13.95 16.76 -44.30
CA SER A 119 12.76 17.11 -45.11
C SER A 119 11.93 15.89 -45.56
N SER A 120 12.46 14.67 -45.50
CA SER A 120 11.72 13.44 -45.85
C SER A 120 12.26 12.19 -45.15
N ILE A 121 11.39 11.17 -44.99
CA ILE A 121 11.76 9.85 -44.45
C ILE A 121 12.82 9.18 -45.34
N ASP A 122 12.71 9.29 -46.67
CA ASP A 122 13.68 8.66 -47.58
C ASP A 122 15.09 9.25 -47.44
N GLN A 123 15.22 10.55 -47.13
CA GLN A 123 16.52 11.17 -46.86
C GLN A 123 17.08 10.76 -45.49
N TRP A 124 16.20 10.59 -44.50
CA TRP A 124 16.59 10.04 -43.19
C TRP A 124 17.14 8.62 -43.33
N LEU A 125 16.44 7.74 -44.07
CA LEU A 125 16.86 6.36 -44.31
C LEU A 125 18.21 6.26 -45.03
N LYS A 126 18.48 7.15 -45.99
CA LYS A 126 19.77 7.23 -46.71
C LYS A 126 20.95 7.58 -45.81
N SER A 127 20.72 8.10 -44.60
CA SER A 127 21.77 8.47 -43.65
C SER A 127 22.44 7.26 -42.97
N GLY A 128 21.85 6.07 -43.10
CA GLY A 128 22.36 4.82 -42.53
C GLY A 128 21.85 4.54 -41.12
N LYS A 129 21.75 3.25 -40.76
CA LYS A 129 21.12 2.77 -39.52
C LYS A 129 21.69 3.40 -38.24
N GLU A 130 23.02 3.49 -38.12
CA GLU A 130 23.65 4.05 -36.92
C GLU A 130 23.39 5.55 -36.76
N LYS A 131 23.41 6.30 -37.87
CA LYS A 131 23.07 7.72 -37.86
C LYS A 131 21.59 7.92 -37.54
N CYS A 132 20.69 7.09 -38.09
CA CYS A 132 19.28 7.09 -37.71
C CYS A 132 19.10 6.88 -36.20
N LYS A 133 19.76 5.87 -35.61
CA LYS A 133 19.67 5.55 -34.18
C LYS A 133 20.19 6.65 -33.27
N LEU A 134 21.36 7.20 -33.55
CA LEU A 134 21.91 8.29 -32.75
C LEU A 134 21.06 9.56 -32.91
N SER A 135 20.58 9.83 -34.13
CA SER A 135 19.73 10.99 -34.38
C SER A 135 18.37 10.92 -33.72
N SER A 136 17.70 9.76 -33.77
CA SER A 136 16.43 9.55 -33.08
C SER A 136 16.61 9.71 -31.57
N THR A 137 17.70 9.17 -31.02
CA THR A 137 18.01 9.32 -29.59
C THR A 137 18.22 10.79 -29.20
N LEU A 138 18.93 11.57 -30.03
CA LEU A 138 19.12 13.00 -29.80
C LEU A 138 17.80 13.77 -29.88
N MET A 139 16.99 13.52 -30.91
CA MET A 139 15.68 14.16 -31.08
C MET A 139 14.74 13.84 -29.92
N VAL A 140 14.70 12.57 -29.49
CA VAL A 140 13.91 12.13 -28.33
C VAL A 140 14.33 12.88 -27.07
N GLU A 141 15.63 13.02 -26.79
CA GLU A 141 16.08 13.76 -25.61
C GLU A 141 15.80 15.27 -25.71
N GLN A 142 15.85 15.86 -26.91
CA GLN A 142 15.46 17.25 -27.16
C GLN A 142 13.95 17.47 -26.95
N LEU A 143 13.10 16.56 -27.45
CA LEU A 143 11.65 16.59 -27.21
C LEU A 143 11.33 16.44 -25.73
N ARG A 144 12.05 15.57 -25.00
CA ARG A 144 11.91 15.41 -23.55
C ARG A 144 12.32 16.66 -22.78
N LEU A 145 13.38 17.35 -23.19
CA LEU A 145 13.78 18.64 -22.63
C LEU A 145 12.68 19.69 -22.87
N TRP A 146 12.15 19.77 -24.10
CA TRP A 146 11.08 20.70 -24.44
C TRP A 146 9.80 20.43 -23.64
N LYS A 147 9.42 19.16 -23.49
CA LYS A 147 8.30 18.73 -22.64
C LYS A 147 8.43 19.25 -21.21
N VAL A 148 9.62 19.17 -20.61
CA VAL A 148 9.88 19.71 -19.26
C VAL A 148 9.69 21.24 -19.23
N CYS A 149 10.14 21.95 -20.26
CA CYS A 149 9.97 23.41 -20.34
C CYS A 149 8.48 23.81 -20.44
N ILE A 150 7.71 23.11 -21.28
CA ILE A 150 6.25 23.31 -21.44
C ILE A 150 5.52 23.03 -20.12
N GLN A 151 5.95 22.01 -19.36
CA GLN A 151 5.38 21.70 -18.05
C GLN A 151 5.54 22.86 -17.06
N TYR A 152 6.62 23.64 -17.14
CA TYR A 152 6.81 24.87 -16.35
C TYR A 152 6.15 26.11 -16.95
N GLY A 153 5.58 26.03 -18.14
CA GLY A 153 4.88 27.13 -18.82
C GLY A 153 5.76 27.97 -19.73
N TYR A 154 6.93 27.46 -20.13
CA TYR A 154 7.84 28.12 -21.06
C TYR A 154 7.86 27.41 -22.42
N CYS A 155 8.30 28.12 -23.46
CA CYS A 155 8.60 27.55 -24.78
C CYS A 155 7.39 26.99 -25.53
N VAL A 156 6.16 27.43 -25.22
CA VAL A 156 4.94 27.04 -25.94
C VAL A 156 4.90 27.73 -27.30
N SER A 157 5.32 28.99 -27.35
CA SER A 157 5.41 29.83 -28.56
C SER A 157 6.22 29.22 -29.70
N TYR A 158 7.29 28.46 -29.39
CA TYR A 158 8.12 27.79 -30.40
C TYR A 158 7.41 26.67 -31.18
N PHE A 159 6.22 26.23 -30.74
CA PHE A 159 5.47 25.18 -31.43
C PHE A 159 5.25 25.52 -32.91
N SER A 160 4.85 26.76 -33.22
CA SER A 160 4.56 27.20 -34.59
C SER A 160 5.77 27.05 -35.52
N ASP A 161 6.97 27.27 -35.00
CA ASP A 161 8.20 27.20 -35.79
C ASP A 161 8.69 25.76 -35.97
N VAL A 162 8.49 24.90 -34.96
CA VAL A 162 8.94 23.48 -34.99
C VAL A 162 7.91 22.59 -35.69
N PHE A 163 6.64 23.00 -35.73
CA PHE A 163 5.51 22.21 -36.22
C PHE A 163 5.72 21.61 -37.63
N PRO A 164 6.17 22.36 -38.66
CA PRO A 164 6.37 21.80 -40.00
C PRO A 164 7.32 20.60 -40.01
N SER A 165 8.36 20.63 -39.18
CA SER A 165 9.34 19.56 -39.05
C SER A 165 8.79 18.37 -38.23
N LEU A 166 7.88 18.62 -37.29
CA LEU A 166 7.21 17.56 -36.50
C LEU A 166 6.14 16.80 -37.29
N CYS A 167 5.49 17.42 -38.28
CA CYS A 167 4.50 16.78 -39.13
C CYS A 167 4.98 15.44 -39.72
N LEU A 168 6.27 15.35 -40.06
CA LEU A 168 6.88 14.12 -40.57
C LEU A 168 6.73 12.95 -39.58
N TRP A 169 6.94 13.23 -38.29
CA TRP A 169 6.96 12.26 -37.21
C TRP A 169 5.57 12.04 -36.59
N LEU A 170 4.67 13.01 -36.72
CA LEU A 170 3.30 12.92 -36.24
C LEU A 170 2.36 12.17 -37.20
N ASN A 171 2.71 12.03 -38.48
CA ASN A 171 1.93 11.25 -39.44
C ASN A 171 2.30 9.75 -39.40
N PRO A 172 1.34 8.84 -39.62
CA PRO A 172 1.65 7.43 -39.78
C PRO A 172 2.52 7.21 -41.04
N PRO A 173 3.65 6.49 -40.92
CA PRO A 173 4.58 6.29 -42.04
C PRO A 173 4.12 5.14 -42.95
N ASN A 174 4.85 4.96 -44.06
CA ASN A 174 4.80 3.69 -44.78
C ASN A 174 5.63 2.64 -44.02
N PHE A 175 4.94 1.76 -43.29
CA PHE A 175 5.55 0.77 -42.40
C PHE A 175 6.48 -0.21 -43.13
N GLY A 176 6.18 -0.58 -44.38
CA GLY A 176 6.99 -1.54 -45.15
C GLY A 176 8.44 -1.09 -45.31
N LYS A 177 8.66 0.17 -45.71
CA LYS A 177 10.01 0.74 -45.88
C LYS A 177 10.80 0.81 -44.58
N LEU A 178 10.15 1.06 -43.44
CA LEU A 178 10.83 1.18 -42.15
C LEU A 178 11.30 -0.17 -41.61
N ILE A 179 10.52 -1.23 -41.85
CA ILE A 179 10.85 -2.60 -41.46
C ILE A 179 11.99 -3.14 -42.31
N GLU A 180 11.95 -2.94 -43.63
CA GLU A 180 13.04 -3.32 -44.55
C GLU A 180 14.39 -2.73 -44.13
N ASN A 181 14.38 -1.49 -43.62
CA ASN A 181 15.59 -0.80 -43.16
C ASN A 181 15.90 -1.00 -41.66
N ASN A 182 15.10 -1.78 -40.93
CA ASN A 182 15.26 -2.02 -39.48
C ASN A 182 15.36 -0.74 -38.64
N VAL A 183 14.52 0.27 -38.92
CA VAL A 183 14.47 1.56 -38.19
C VAL A 183 13.09 1.91 -37.62
N LEU A 184 12.18 0.93 -37.56
CA LEU A 184 10.82 1.13 -37.05
C LEU A 184 10.82 1.63 -35.59
N ARG A 185 11.72 1.12 -34.75
CA ARG A 185 11.85 1.53 -33.34
C ARG A 185 12.27 2.99 -33.23
N GLU A 186 13.25 3.39 -34.02
CA GLU A 186 13.77 4.75 -34.06
C GLU A 186 12.70 5.75 -34.51
N PHE A 187 11.90 5.42 -35.53
CA PHE A 187 10.80 6.28 -35.97
C PHE A 187 9.71 6.38 -34.89
N THR A 188 9.24 5.24 -34.39
CA THR A 188 8.14 5.17 -33.40
C THR A 188 8.50 5.84 -32.08
N THR A 189 9.75 5.77 -31.62
CA THR A 189 10.20 6.49 -30.42
C THR A 189 10.16 8.01 -30.59
N ILE A 190 10.48 8.53 -31.78
CA ILE A 190 10.33 9.98 -32.08
C ILE A 190 8.84 10.34 -32.10
N SER A 191 8.01 9.57 -32.81
CA SER A 191 6.55 9.80 -32.87
C SER A 191 5.90 9.79 -31.48
N MET A 192 6.24 8.79 -30.65
CA MET A 192 5.78 8.67 -29.27
C MET A 192 6.10 9.93 -28.46
N GLU A 193 7.34 10.39 -28.48
CA GLU A 193 7.76 11.56 -27.71
C GLU A 193 7.19 12.86 -28.29
N ALA A 194 6.98 12.95 -29.60
CA ALA A 194 6.28 14.07 -30.22
C ALA A 194 4.83 14.17 -29.73
N TYR A 195 4.09 13.05 -29.66
CA TYR A 195 2.75 13.04 -29.06
C TYR A 195 2.76 13.34 -27.56
N HIS A 196 3.80 12.95 -26.81
CA HIS A 196 3.96 13.36 -25.41
C HIS A 196 4.23 14.87 -25.24
N VAL A 197 4.90 15.51 -26.19
CA VAL A 197 5.03 16.97 -26.24
C VAL A 197 3.66 17.60 -26.52
N LEU A 198 2.90 17.08 -27.49
CA LEU A 198 1.53 17.53 -27.75
C LEU A 198 0.61 17.35 -26.54
N GLU A 199 0.75 16.25 -25.79
CA GLU A 199 0.04 15.99 -24.53
C GLU A 199 0.42 17.03 -23.45
N ALA A 200 1.68 17.49 -23.40
CA ALA A 200 2.10 18.55 -22.49
C ALA A 200 1.57 19.92 -22.93
N LEU A 201 1.55 20.21 -24.23
CA LEU A 201 0.95 21.42 -24.80
C LEU A 201 -0.57 21.47 -24.58
N ALA A 202 -1.26 20.33 -24.70
CA ALA A 202 -2.68 20.21 -24.41
C ALA A 202 -3.03 20.60 -22.97
N ARG A 203 -2.12 20.37 -21.99
CA ARG A 203 -2.26 20.87 -20.60
C ARG A 203 -2.15 22.39 -20.47
N ARG A 204 -1.85 23.11 -21.55
CA ARG A 204 -1.76 24.57 -21.58
C ARG A 204 -2.83 25.19 -22.50
N LEU A 205 -3.80 24.40 -22.97
CA LEU A 205 -4.96 24.93 -23.70
C LEU A 205 -5.87 25.70 -22.74
N PRO A 206 -6.42 26.87 -23.15
CA PRO A 206 -7.50 27.50 -22.43
C PRO A 206 -8.75 26.62 -22.49
N ILE A 207 -9.69 26.81 -21.55
CA ILE A 207 -10.98 26.12 -21.58
C ILE A 207 -11.71 26.53 -22.87
N PHE A 208 -12.16 25.54 -23.66
CA PHE A 208 -12.61 25.73 -25.06
C PHE A 208 -13.60 26.88 -25.29
N PHE A 209 -14.57 27.10 -24.37
CA PHE A 209 -15.58 28.15 -24.53
C PHE A 209 -15.21 29.51 -23.89
N SER A 210 -14.04 29.64 -23.26
CA SER A 210 -13.60 30.88 -22.59
C SER A 210 -12.96 31.90 -23.53
N GLU A 211 -12.64 31.53 -24.79
CA GLU A 211 -11.91 32.38 -25.74
C GLU A 211 -12.67 33.66 -26.15
N LYS A 212 -13.98 33.76 -25.91
CA LYS A 212 -14.77 34.95 -26.30
C LYS A 212 -14.54 36.21 -25.45
N HIS A 213 -13.71 36.18 -24.40
CA HIS A 213 -13.56 37.31 -23.47
C HIS A 213 -12.18 37.98 -23.41
N LEU A 214 -11.16 37.50 -24.13
CA LEU A 214 -9.79 38.01 -24.00
C LEU A 214 -9.37 39.11 -25.00
N ASP A 215 -10.18 39.41 -26.01
CA ASP A 215 -9.86 40.43 -27.03
C ASP A 215 -9.98 41.90 -26.56
N SER A 216 -10.09 42.18 -25.25
CA SER A 216 -10.39 43.55 -24.75
C SER A 216 -9.54 44.10 -23.60
N GLN A 217 -8.42 43.47 -23.22
CA GLN A 217 -7.52 44.07 -22.20
C GLN A 217 -6.13 44.39 -22.75
N GLU A 218 -5.78 45.67 -22.69
CA GLU A 218 -4.43 46.21 -22.90
C GLU A 218 -3.41 45.58 -21.93
N PRO A 219 -2.12 45.48 -22.31
CA PRO A 219 -1.11 44.77 -21.54
C PRO A 219 -0.67 45.59 -20.31
N GLY A 220 -1.28 45.29 -19.17
CA GLY A 220 -0.84 45.76 -17.84
C GLY A 220 0.17 44.80 -17.22
N PHE A 221 1.38 45.28 -16.98
CA PHE A 221 2.50 44.58 -16.32
C PHE A 221 2.11 43.88 -15.00
N THR A 222 2.05 42.54 -14.99
CA THR A 222 2.28 41.70 -13.79
C THR A 222 3.08 40.45 -14.19
N GLY A 223 4.25 40.26 -13.56
CA GLY A 223 5.35 39.42 -14.05
C GLY A 223 5.25 37.90 -13.84
N ASP A 224 4.20 37.23 -14.30
CA ASP A 224 4.20 35.76 -14.49
C ASP A 224 3.30 35.38 -15.68
N GLU A 225 3.67 35.80 -16.90
CA GLU A 225 2.96 35.41 -18.12
C GLU A 225 3.21 33.93 -18.42
N SER A 226 2.27 33.07 -18.02
CA SER A 226 2.23 31.67 -18.45
C SER A 226 1.76 31.63 -19.91
N GLU A 227 2.63 31.23 -20.84
CA GLU A 227 2.26 31.05 -22.25
C GLU A 227 1.13 30.01 -22.38
N ALA A 228 0.05 30.36 -23.10
CA ALA A 228 -1.07 29.47 -23.42
C ALA A 228 -0.94 28.91 -24.84
N TRP A 229 -1.40 27.67 -25.06
CA TRP A 229 -1.44 27.06 -26.40
C TRP A 229 -2.77 27.35 -27.08
N SER A 230 -2.79 27.49 -28.42
CA SER A 230 -4.01 27.86 -29.17
C SER A 230 -4.80 26.65 -29.66
N TRP A 231 -6.13 26.77 -29.66
CA TRP A 231 -7.02 25.76 -30.23
C TRP A 231 -6.87 25.62 -31.76
N SER A 232 -6.48 26.69 -32.45
CA SER A 232 -6.19 26.67 -33.89
C SER A 232 -5.03 25.73 -34.25
N CYS A 233 -4.05 25.57 -33.35
CA CYS A 233 -2.96 24.62 -33.52
C CYS A 233 -3.33 23.21 -33.05
N ALA A 234 -4.20 23.09 -32.04
CA ALA A 234 -4.58 21.79 -31.47
C ALA A 234 -5.48 20.96 -32.39
N VAL A 235 -6.47 21.55 -33.05
CA VAL A 235 -7.43 20.82 -33.91
C VAL A 235 -6.74 20.03 -35.03
N PRO A 236 -5.80 20.60 -35.82
CA PRO A 236 -5.06 19.81 -36.81
C PRO A 236 -4.24 18.67 -36.21
N MET A 237 -3.83 18.75 -34.94
CA MET A 237 -3.10 17.65 -34.28
C MET A 237 -4.04 16.50 -33.93
N VAL A 238 -5.31 16.79 -33.63
CA VAL A 238 -6.36 15.78 -33.46
C VAL A 238 -6.58 15.03 -34.77
N ASP A 239 -6.57 15.71 -35.92
CA ASP A 239 -6.69 15.05 -37.23
C ASP A 239 -5.52 14.10 -37.54
N LEU A 240 -4.29 14.48 -37.15
CA LEU A 240 -3.13 13.60 -37.25
C LEU A 240 -3.23 12.39 -36.32
N ALA A 241 -3.74 12.58 -35.10
CA ALA A 241 -4.03 11.49 -34.18
C ALA A 241 -5.11 10.53 -34.73
N ILE A 242 -6.19 11.06 -35.34
CA ILE A 242 -7.23 10.25 -36.01
C ILE A 242 -6.63 9.38 -37.12
N LYS A 243 -5.69 9.90 -37.91
CA LYS A 243 -4.99 9.10 -38.94
C LYS A 243 -4.20 7.94 -38.34
N TRP A 244 -3.59 8.11 -37.15
CA TRP A 244 -2.95 7.00 -36.43
C TRP A 244 -3.97 5.95 -35.97
N LEU A 245 -5.14 6.35 -35.47
CA LEU A 245 -6.20 5.40 -35.12
C LEU A 245 -6.65 4.57 -36.34
N GLY A 246 -6.78 5.22 -37.50
CA GLY A 246 -7.10 4.57 -38.78
C GLY A 246 -5.98 3.66 -39.31
N SER A 247 -4.73 3.89 -38.93
CA SER A 247 -3.58 3.09 -39.38
C SER A 247 -3.66 1.63 -38.94
N LYS A 248 -4.46 1.30 -37.91
CA LYS A 248 -4.70 -0.08 -37.49
C LYS A 248 -5.22 -0.96 -38.64
N LYS A 249 -6.03 -0.43 -39.56
CA LYS A 249 -6.55 -1.17 -40.72
C LYS A 249 -5.50 -1.43 -41.79
N ASP A 250 -4.32 -0.83 -41.69
CA ASP A 250 -3.24 -1.08 -42.63
C ASP A 250 -2.93 -2.59 -42.68
N PRO A 251 -2.92 -3.22 -43.88
CA PRO A 251 -2.70 -4.65 -44.00
C PRO A 251 -1.40 -5.14 -43.37
N PHE A 252 -0.36 -4.31 -43.30
CA PHE A 252 0.90 -4.66 -42.63
C PHE A 252 0.75 -4.62 -41.12
N ILE A 253 0.13 -3.58 -40.54
CA ILE A 253 -0.11 -3.52 -39.09
C ILE A 253 -1.04 -4.66 -38.64
N CYS A 254 -2.13 -4.89 -39.37
CA CYS A 254 -3.05 -6.00 -39.11
C CYS A 254 -2.33 -7.36 -39.09
N LYS A 255 -1.45 -7.62 -40.07
CA LYS A 255 -0.63 -8.85 -40.12
C LYS A 255 0.40 -8.92 -39.01
N PHE A 256 1.01 -7.79 -38.65
CA PHE A 256 2.03 -7.72 -37.60
C PHE A 256 1.43 -7.98 -36.21
N PHE A 257 0.21 -7.52 -35.95
CA PHE A 257 -0.51 -7.86 -34.72
C PHE A 257 -0.96 -9.34 -34.69
N SER A 258 -1.33 -9.93 -35.82
CA SER A 258 -1.79 -11.33 -35.87
C SER A 258 -0.64 -12.34 -35.86
N SER A 259 0.53 -12.03 -36.40
CA SER A 259 1.71 -12.92 -36.40
C SER A 259 2.23 -13.22 -35.00
N GLN A 260 2.13 -12.26 -34.08
CA GLN A 260 2.58 -12.40 -32.69
C GLN A 260 1.63 -13.24 -31.80
N LYS A 261 0.48 -13.69 -32.34
CA LYS A 261 -0.46 -14.61 -31.67
C LYS A 261 -0.17 -16.09 -31.96
N GLY A 262 0.90 -16.40 -32.70
CA GLY A 262 1.28 -17.77 -33.06
C GLY A 262 0.41 -18.42 -34.16
N ILE A 263 -0.46 -17.65 -34.83
CA ILE A 263 -1.48 -18.19 -35.76
C ILE A 263 -0.93 -18.43 -37.18
N ARG A 264 0.24 -17.86 -37.56
CA ARG A 264 0.98 -18.24 -38.77
C ARG A 264 2.39 -17.62 -38.74
N ASN A 265 3.42 -18.44 -38.73
CA ASN A 265 4.82 -17.98 -38.78
C ASN A 265 5.18 -17.54 -40.21
N ASP A 266 4.95 -16.27 -40.53
CA ASP A 266 5.65 -15.61 -41.64
C ASP A 266 7.03 -15.17 -41.12
N PHE A 267 8.11 -15.72 -41.69
CA PHE A 267 9.51 -15.46 -41.34
C PHE A 267 9.95 -13.97 -41.39
N VAL A 268 9.09 -13.07 -41.91
CA VAL A 268 9.40 -11.64 -42.11
C VAL A 268 9.43 -10.84 -40.80
N PHE A 269 8.72 -11.30 -39.76
CA PHE A 269 8.55 -10.55 -38.51
C PHE A 269 9.28 -11.15 -37.30
N GLU A 270 10.08 -12.19 -37.53
CA GLU A 270 10.82 -12.89 -36.48
C GLU A 270 11.85 -11.95 -35.82
N GLY A 271 11.70 -11.69 -34.52
CA GLY A 271 12.59 -10.82 -33.75
C GLY A 271 12.22 -9.32 -33.70
N ILE A 272 11.11 -8.89 -34.31
CA ILE A 272 10.64 -7.48 -34.24
C ILE A 272 9.59 -7.33 -33.14
N SER A 273 9.88 -6.52 -32.12
CA SER A 273 8.97 -6.23 -31.01
C SER A 273 7.83 -5.29 -31.45
N LEU A 274 6.60 -5.59 -31.00
CA LEU A 274 5.40 -4.76 -31.17
C LEU A 274 5.36 -3.54 -30.23
N ALA A 275 6.12 -3.58 -29.13
CA ALA A 275 6.04 -2.58 -28.08
C ALA A 275 6.22 -1.12 -28.58
N PRO A 276 7.13 -0.82 -29.53
CA PRO A 276 7.30 0.55 -30.02
C PRO A 276 6.03 1.13 -30.69
N LEU A 277 5.24 0.31 -31.40
CA LEU A 277 3.97 0.75 -31.98
C LEU A 277 2.92 0.99 -30.89
N LEU A 278 2.82 0.11 -29.90
CA LEU A 278 1.91 0.26 -28.77
C LEU A 278 2.19 1.54 -27.97
N TRP A 279 3.47 1.91 -27.82
CA TRP A 279 3.86 3.18 -27.20
C TRP A 279 3.35 4.41 -27.97
N VAL A 280 3.34 4.37 -29.30
CA VAL A 280 2.76 5.45 -30.12
C VAL A 280 1.25 5.53 -29.90
N TYR A 281 0.52 4.41 -29.98
CA TYR A 281 -0.91 4.38 -29.71
C TYR A 281 -1.24 4.91 -28.30
N SER A 282 -0.47 4.51 -27.29
CA SER A 282 -0.62 5.04 -25.92
C SER A 282 -0.43 6.56 -25.86
N ALA A 283 0.61 7.09 -26.51
CA ALA A 283 0.88 8.52 -26.54
C ALA A 283 -0.22 9.30 -27.28
N VAL A 284 -0.73 8.76 -28.39
CA VAL A 284 -1.87 9.32 -29.16
C VAL A 284 -3.11 9.38 -28.28
N PHE A 285 -3.49 8.28 -27.63
CA PHE A 285 -4.68 8.26 -26.75
C PHE A 285 -4.53 9.20 -25.55
N LYS A 286 -3.35 9.28 -24.93
CA LYS A 286 -3.10 10.23 -23.82
C LYS A 286 -3.23 11.68 -24.27
N MET A 287 -2.71 12.01 -25.47
CA MET A 287 -2.86 13.35 -26.06
C MET A 287 -4.32 13.67 -26.34
N LEU A 288 -5.07 12.75 -26.98
CA LEU A 288 -6.50 12.92 -27.26
C LEU A 288 -7.30 13.11 -25.96
N SER A 289 -7.15 12.22 -24.98
CA SER A 289 -7.81 12.34 -23.68
C SER A 289 -7.55 13.70 -23.03
N ARG A 290 -6.31 14.21 -23.09
CA ARG A 290 -5.94 15.52 -22.52
C ARG A 290 -6.59 16.70 -23.25
N VAL A 291 -6.72 16.63 -24.58
CA VAL A 291 -7.44 17.64 -25.36
C VAL A 291 -8.93 17.64 -24.99
N VAL A 292 -9.54 16.46 -24.84
CA VAL A 292 -10.95 16.31 -24.47
C VAL A 292 -11.22 16.84 -23.04
N GLU A 293 -10.30 16.61 -22.09
CA GLU A 293 -10.40 17.15 -20.71
C GLU A 293 -10.46 18.69 -20.65
N ARG A 294 -10.02 19.40 -21.70
CA ARG A 294 -10.01 20.87 -21.75
C ARG A 294 -11.32 21.48 -22.25
N ILE A 295 -12.29 20.62 -22.59
CA ILE A 295 -13.66 21.00 -22.85
C ILE A 295 -14.42 20.92 -21.52
N PRO A 296 -15.14 21.97 -21.10
CA PRO A 296 -15.76 22.00 -19.78
C PRO A 296 -16.79 20.88 -19.63
N GLN A 297 -16.69 20.16 -18.50
CA GLN A 297 -17.54 19.01 -18.17
C GLN A 297 -18.62 19.39 -17.12
N ASP A 298 -18.42 20.45 -16.33
CA ASP A 298 -19.38 20.93 -15.32
C ASP A 298 -19.88 22.33 -15.67
N ILE A 299 -20.93 22.40 -16.49
CA ILE A 299 -21.53 23.68 -16.95
C ILE A 299 -22.41 24.31 -15.85
N LEU A 300 -22.88 23.52 -14.88
CA LEU A 300 -23.93 23.94 -13.94
C LEU A 300 -23.47 24.87 -12.81
N THR A 301 -22.16 25.05 -12.58
CA THR A 301 -21.66 25.80 -11.40
C THR A 301 -20.95 27.11 -11.71
N GLN A 302 -20.63 27.43 -12.98
CA GLN A 302 -19.79 28.60 -13.31
C GLN A 302 -20.44 29.71 -14.11
N ILE A 303 -21.65 29.53 -14.66
CA ILE A 303 -22.31 30.57 -15.45
C ILE A 303 -23.73 30.74 -14.92
N GLY A 304 -24.03 31.92 -14.38
CA GLY A 304 -25.38 32.30 -13.98
C GLY A 304 -26.37 32.03 -15.11
N SER A 305 -27.54 31.54 -14.73
CA SER A 305 -28.69 31.26 -15.59
C SER A 305 -28.83 32.27 -16.74
N ASP A 306 -28.96 31.75 -17.96
CA ASP A 306 -29.37 32.41 -19.22
C ASP A 306 -28.31 32.61 -20.32
N GLN A 307 -27.22 31.84 -20.34
CA GLN A 307 -26.40 31.71 -21.56
C GLN A 307 -26.31 30.27 -22.08
N ILE A 308 -26.80 30.10 -23.30
CA ILE A 308 -26.84 28.88 -24.11
C ILE A 308 -25.43 28.32 -24.29
N VAL A 309 -25.23 27.06 -23.94
CA VAL A 309 -23.98 26.31 -24.19
C VAL A 309 -23.77 26.15 -25.71
N PRO A 310 -22.56 26.38 -26.26
CA PRO A 310 -22.32 26.14 -27.69
C PRO A 310 -22.08 24.64 -27.97
N TRP A 311 -22.47 24.21 -29.16
CA TRP A 311 -22.26 22.89 -29.78
C TRP A 311 -20.97 22.12 -29.38
N ILE A 312 -21.05 20.78 -29.29
CA ILE A 312 -19.85 19.92 -29.19
C ILE A 312 -18.97 20.13 -30.44
N PRO A 313 -17.63 20.27 -30.30
CA PRO A 313 -16.74 20.33 -31.46
C PRO A 313 -16.82 19.09 -32.36
N GLU A 314 -16.84 19.27 -33.68
CA GLU A 314 -17.03 18.18 -34.65
C GLU A 314 -16.00 17.04 -34.53
N PHE A 315 -14.78 17.34 -34.09
CA PHE A 315 -13.73 16.34 -33.92
C PHE A 315 -14.02 15.33 -32.79
N ILE A 316 -14.86 15.67 -31.80
CA ILE A 316 -15.18 14.77 -30.67
C ILE A 316 -15.96 13.54 -31.16
N PRO A 317 -17.11 13.67 -31.86
CA PRO A 317 -17.76 12.54 -32.50
C PRO A 317 -16.88 11.81 -33.51
N GLN A 318 -16.01 12.52 -34.25
CA GLN A 318 -15.12 11.89 -35.23
C GLN A 318 -14.12 10.94 -34.56
N VAL A 319 -13.49 11.34 -33.45
CA VAL A 319 -12.60 10.47 -32.67
C VAL A 319 -13.36 9.25 -32.16
N GLY A 320 -14.55 9.43 -31.57
CA GLY A 320 -15.38 8.32 -31.09
C GLY A 320 -15.75 7.34 -32.20
N LEU A 321 -16.20 7.84 -33.36
CA LEU A 321 -16.52 7.02 -34.53
C LEU A 321 -15.30 6.25 -35.05
N GLU A 322 -14.11 6.84 -35.05
CA GLU A 322 -12.90 6.17 -35.52
C GLU A 322 -12.45 5.04 -34.57
N ILE A 323 -12.62 5.21 -33.25
CA ILE A 323 -12.38 4.14 -32.27
C ILE A 323 -13.35 2.97 -32.51
N ILE A 324 -14.63 3.25 -32.78
CA ILE A 324 -15.63 2.21 -33.07
C ILE A 324 -15.33 1.50 -34.40
N LYS A 325 -15.09 2.26 -35.48
CA LYS A 325 -14.86 1.72 -36.83
C LYS A 325 -13.61 0.85 -36.98
N ASN A 326 -12.62 1.02 -36.11
CA ASN A 326 -11.36 0.28 -36.17
C ASN A 326 -11.31 -0.92 -35.21
N GLY A 327 -12.43 -1.29 -34.59
CA GLY A 327 -12.52 -2.48 -33.74
C GLY A 327 -11.58 -2.39 -32.54
N PHE A 328 -11.52 -1.23 -31.90
CA PHE A 328 -10.80 -1.08 -30.64
C PHE A 328 -11.53 -1.81 -29.49
N LEU A 329 -12.87 -1.76 -29.50
CA LEU A 329 -13.76 -2.43 -28.56
C LEU A 329 -14.65 -3.44 -29.27
N ASN A 330 -15.12 -4.44 -28.52
CA ASN A 330 -16.21 -5.31 -28.94
C ASN A 330 -17.55 -4.77 -28.45
N PHE A 331 -18.53 -4.67 -29.34
CA PHE A 331 -19.86 -4.15 -29.02
C PHE A 331 -20.89 -5.27 -29.18
N ALA A 332 -21.65 -5.54 -28.11
CA ALA A 332 -22.70 -6.55 -28.16
C ALA A 332 -23.83 -6.09 -29.10
N ASP A 333 -24.22 -6.95 -30.04
CA ASP A 333 -25.36 -6.66 -30.90
C ASP A 333 -26.66 -6.76 -30.10
N ALA A 334 -27.46 -5.69 -30.11
CA ALA A 334 -28.76 -5.65 -29.45
C ALA A 334 -29.81 -6.61 -30.07
N SER A 335 -29.46 -7.34 -31.14
CA SER A 335 -30.37 -8.22 -31.88
C SER A 335 -29.97 -9.70 -31.96
N ASP A 336 -28.78 -10.11 -31.50
CA ASP A 336 -28.34 -11.51 -31.64
C ASP A 336 -28.29 -12.23 -30.28
N MET A 337 -29.43 -12.83 -29.92
CA MET A 337 -29.53 -13.90 -28.92
C MET A 337 -29.07 -15.26 -29.46
N ASN A 338 -28.30 -15.29 -30.56
CA ASN A 338 -27.71 -16.51 -31.11
C ASN A 338 -26.20 -16.30 -31.36
N PRO A 339 -25.33 -17.03 -30.64
CA PRO A 339 -23.88 -16.92 -30.83
C PRO A 339 -23.45 -17.73 -32.05
N LYS A 340 -23.85 -17.33 -33.27
CA LYS A 340 -23.30 -17.86 -34.52
C LYS A 340 -23.19 -16.80 -35.61
N THR A 341 -21.93 -16.50 -35.91
CA THR A 341 -21.40 -15.98 -37.19
C THR A 341 -21.84 -14.59 -37.63
N SER A 342 -21.22 -13.56 -37.04
CA SER A 342 -20.90 -12.32 -37.78
C SER A 342 -19.57 -12.50 -38.56
N PRO A 343 -19.42 -11.90 -39.75
CA PRO A 343 -18.33 -12.20 -40.68
C PRO A 343 -17.11 -11.28 -40.48
N SER A 344 -16.39 -11.46 -39.36
CA SER A 344 -14.93 -11.26 -39.27
C SER A 344 -14.47 -11.78 -37.91
N GLY A 345 -14.08 -13.06 -37.85
CA GLY A 345 -13.59 -13.71 -36.63
C GLY A 345 -12.21 -13.20 -36.20
N GLY A 346 -12.15 -11.98 -35.67
CA GLY A 346 -10.96 -11.40 -35.05
C GLY A 346 -11.30 -10.82 -33.67
N ASN A 347 -10.46 -11.09 -32.69
CA ASN A 347 -10.51 -10.51 -31.35
C ASN A 347 -10.42 -8.98 -31.40
N SER A 348 -10.97 -8.29 -30.40
CA SER A 348 -10.88 -6.83 -30.28
C SER A 348 -9.44 -6.37 -29.99
N PHE A 349 -9.15 -5.07 -30.13
CA PHE A 349 -7.84 -4.55 -29.70
C PHE A 349 -7.63 -4.68 -28.19
N VAL A 350 -8.67 -4.47 -27.40
CA VAL A 350 -8.59 -4.56 -25.94
C VAL A 350 -8.27 -5.98 -25.51
N GLU A 351 -8.91 -6.99 -26.11
CA GLU A 351 -8.58 -8.41 -25.87
C GLU A 351 -7.12 -8.71 -26.21
N ASP A 352 -6.60 -8.13 -27.29
CA ASP A 352 -5.21 -8.29 -27.70
C ASP A 352 -4.23 -7.65 -26.72
N LEU A 353 -4.54 -6.43 -26.24
CA LEU A 353 -3.75 -5.75 -25.22
C LEU A 353 -3.75 -6.51 -23.89
N CYS A 354 -4.88 -7.07 -23.49
CA CYS A 354 -4.99 -7.96 -22.32
C CYS A 354 -4.14 -9.22 -22.51
N PHE A 355 -4.19 -9.86 -23.67
CA PHE A 355 -3.37 -11.03 -23.98
C PHE A 355 -1.86 -10.72 -23.88
N TRP A 356 -1.42 -9.59 -24.43
CA TRP A 356 -0.01 -9.17 -24.36
C TRP A 356 0.41 -8.69 -22.97
N ARG A 357 -0.51 -8.17 -22.15
CA ARG A 357 -0.22 -7.96 -20.72
C ARG A 357 0.20 -9.30 -20.12
N GLU A 358 -0.59 -10.35 -20.31
CA GLU A 358 -0.38 -11.64 -19.63
C GLU A 358 0.82 -12.44 -20.12
N HIS A 359 1.07 -12.44 -21.44
CA HIS A 359 2.06 -13.32 -22.07
C HIS A 359 3.25 -12.57 -22.68
N GLY A 360 3.20 -11.24 -22.75
CA GLY A 360 4.24 -10.42 -23.33
C GLY A 360 5.47 -10.29 -22.45
N GLU A 361 6.59 -9.92 -23.08
CA GLU A 361 7.77 -9.42 -22.37
C GLU A 361 7.45 -8.13 -21.60
N PHE A 362 8.31 -7.74 -20.66
CA PHE A 362 8.09 -6.57 -19.81
C PHE A 362 7.72 -5.27 -20.57
N GLU A 363 8.48 -4.93 -21.62
CA GLU A 363 8.23 -3.71 -22.42
C GLU A 363 6.86 -3.78 -23.13
N MET A 364 6.47 -4.96 -23.59
CA MET A 364 5.17 -5.24 -24.20
C MET A 364 4.04 -5.09 -23.19
N SER A 365 4.15 -5.73 -22.02
CA SER A 365 3.13 -5.65 -20.97
C SER A 365 2.92 -4.21 -20.52
N LEU A 366 4.00 -3.45 -20.30
CA LEU A 366 3.92 -2.05 -19.89
C LEU A 366 3.28 -1.17 -20.96
N ALA A 367 3.67 -1.33 -22.23
CA ALA A 367 3.08 -0.59 -23.34
C ALA A 367 1.59 -0.90 -23.51
N SER A 368 1.19 -2.17 -23.33
CA SER A 368 -0.21 -2.60 -23.42
C SER A 368 -1.09 -1.93 -22.37
N VAL A 369 -0.65 -1.92 -21.11
CA VAL A 369 -1.38 -1.28 -20.00
C VAL A 369 -1.47 0.23 -20.18
N CYS A 370 -0.37 0.87 -20.60
CA CYS A 370 -0.37 2.30 -20.92
C CYS A 370 -1.32 2.65 -22.07
N CYS A 371 -1.47 1.75 -23.06
CA CYS A 371 -2.40 1.91 -24.18
C CYS A 371 -3.86 1.74 -23.73
N LEU A 372 -4.16 0.69 -22.96
CA LEU A 372 -5.47 0.47 -22.33
C LEU A 372 -5.90 1.68 -21.50
N HIS A 373 -4.99 2.20 -20.68
CA HIS A 373 -5.28 3.37 -19.84
C HIS A 373 -5.60 4.62 -20.67
N GLY A 374 -4.80 4.95 -21.68
CA GLY A 374 -5.10 6.07 -22.57
C GLY A 374 -6.43 5.92 -23.31
N LEU A 375 -6.71 4.72 -23.82
CA LEU A 375 -7.95 4.40 -24.51
C LEU A 375 -9.16 4.58 -23.59
N MET A 376 -9.09 4.04 -22.36
CA MET A 376 -10.18 4.16 -21.38
C MET A 376 -10.48 5.60 -20.99
N LEU A 377 -9.45 6.40 -20.70
CA LEU A 377 -9.65 7.82 -20.39
C LEU A 377 -10.28 8.57 -21.58
N SER A 378 -9.90 8.23 -22.81
CA SER A 378 -10.50 8.81 -24.02
C SER A 378 -11.98 8.45 -24.14
N ILE A 379 -12.32 7.17 -23.96
CA ILE A 379 -13.71 6.67 -24.02
C ILE A 379 -14.59 7.37 -22.98
N VAL A 380 -14.16 7.39 -21.72
CA VAL A 380 -14.95 7.96 -20.62
C VAL A 380 -15.18 9.45 -20.81
N ASN A 381 -14.16 10.20 -21.23
CA ASN A 381 -14.28 11.63 -21.47
C ASN A 381 -15.20 11.95 -22.66
N ILE A 382 -15.11 11.16 -23.75
CA ILE A 382 -15.99 11.31 -24.92
C ILE A 382 -17.45 10.98 -24.54
N ASP A 383 -17.67 9.87 -23.84
CA ASP A 383 -19.01 9.45 -23.40
C ASP A 383 -19.65 10.48 -22.46
N ARG A 384 -18.88 11.04 -21.50
CA ARG A 384 -19.37 12.10 -20.60
C ARG A 384 -19.82 13.33 -21.37
N LEU A 385 -19.03 13.82 -22.33
CA LEU A 385 -19.40 15.00 -23.15
C LEU A 385 -20.65 14.75 -24.01
N ILE A 386 -20.75 13.57 -24.62
CA ILE A 386 -21.92 13.20 -25.43
C ILE A 386 -23.17 13.07 -24.56
N LEU A 387 -23.04 12.52 -23.34
CA LEU A 387 -24.14 12.44 -22.38
C LEU A 387 -24.63 13.83 -21.98
N LEU A 388 -23.72 14.75 -21.66
CA LEU A 388 -24.07 16.13 -21.28
C LEU A 388 -24.88 16.83 -22.39
N ALA A 389 -24.46 16.75 -23.65
CA ALA A 389 -25.18 17.36 -24.77
C ALA A 389 -26.59 16.80 -25.00
N LYS A 390 -26.87 15.55 -24.61
CA LYS A 390 -28.22 14.97 -24.72
C LYS A 390 -29.20 15.55 -23.71
N THR A 391 -28.73 15.89 -22.51
CA THR A 391 -29.59 16.28 -21.39
C THR A 391 -30.26 17.63 -21.63
N GLU A 392 -29.66 18.48 -22.47
CA GLU A 392 -30.21 19.79 -22.87
C GLU A 392 -31.03 19.76 -24.18
N SER A 393 -30.79 18.77 -25.07
CA SER A 393 -31.50 18.65 -26.36
C SER A 393 -32.92 18.05 -26.27
N GLN A 394 -33.45 17.76 -25.07
CA GLN A 394 -34.83 17.30 -24.90
C GLN A 394 -35.90 18.36 -25.23
N ALA A 395 -35.52 19.57 -25.64
CA ALA A 395 -36.48 20.57 -26.11
C ALA A 395 -37.05 20.27 -27.51
N TYR A 396 -36.37 19.52 -28.38
CA TYR A 396 -36.90 19.11 -29.69
C TYR A 396 -36.25 17.81 -30.20
N PRO A 397 -37.00 16.78 -30.60
CA PRO A 397 -36.41 15.61 -31.26
C PRO A 397 -35.93 16.03 -32.67
N PRO A 398 -34.65 15.86 -33.03
CA PRO A 398 -34.24 16.02 -34.41
C PRO A 398 -34.86 14.88 -35.22
N LYS A 399 -35.88 15.22 -36.02
CA LYS A 399 -36.32 14.38 -37.12
C LYS A 399 -35.24 14.41 -38.20
N ASP A 400 -34.99 13.23 -38.75
CA ASP A 400 -34.14 12.91 -39.89
C ASP A 400 -32.64 12.85 -39.62
N VAL A 401 -32.08 11.64 -39.71
CA VAL A 401 -30.90 11.24 -40.52
C VAL A 401 -30.55 9.79 -40.19
N ASN A 402 -30.43 8.95 -41.22
CA ASN A 402 -30.02 7.53 -41.18
C ASN A 402 -28.91 7.24 -40.13
N SER A 403 -29.26 6.66 -38.98
CA SER A 403 -28.28 6.34 -37.94
C SER A 403 -27.46 5.10 -38.33
N SER A 404 -26.23 5.32 -38.80
CA SER A 404 -25.21 4.25 -38.88
C SER A 404 -25.09 3.53 -37.53
N ARG A 405 -24.83 2.22 -37.52
CA ARG A 405 -24.66 1.40 -36.29
C ARG A 405 -23.66 2.04 -35.34
N GLU A 406 -22.58 2.58 -35.88
CA GLU A 406 -21.51 3.26 -35.15
C GLU A 406 -21.99 4.57 -34.50
N GLY A 407 -22.85 5.32 -35.19
CA GLY A 407 -23.47 6.52 -34.64
C GLY A 407 -24.42 6.21 -33.48
N GLU A 408 -25.13 5.07 -33.55
CA GLU A 408 -26.01 4.62 -32.46
C GLU A 408 -25.22 4.12 -31.24
N ILE A 409 -24.12 3.40 -31.45
CA ILE A 409 -23.18 2.99 -30.38
C ILE A 409 -22.63 4.23 -29.67
N LEU A 410 -22.12 5.20 -30.44
CA LEU A 410 -21.58 6.45 -29.91
C LEU A 410 -22.66 7.25 -29.18
N ARG A 411 -23.89 7.24 -29.69
CA ARG A 411 -25.04 7.86 -29.03
C ARG A 411 -25.26 7.18 -27.68
N VAL A 412 -25.45 5.86 -27.61
CA VAL A 412 -25.74 5.16 -26.34
C VAL A 412 -24.61 5.27 -25.32
N GLY A 413 -23.37 5.37 -25.79
CA GLY A 413 -22.14 5.44 -25.00
C GLY A 413 -21.28 4.21 -25.23
N MET A 414 -20.01 4.43 -25.59
CA MET A 414 -19.06 3.38 -25.92
C MET A 414 -18.73 2.47 -24.73
N PHE A 415 -18.63 3.03 -23.51
CA PHE A 415 -18.39 2.27 -22.30
C PHE A 415 -19.57 1.35 -21.96
N LYS A 416 -20.80 1.88 -22.07
CA LYS A 416 -22.03 1.13 -21.78
C LYS A 416 -22.27 0.00 -22.78
N THR A 417 -21.93 0.21 -24.05
CA THR A 417 -22.12 -0.80 -25.10
C THR A 417 -21.04 -1.88 -25.10
N SER A 418 -19.89 -1.64 -24.45
CA SER A 418 -18.77 -2.59 -24.30
C SER A 418 -18.64 -3.19 -22.89
N LEU A 419 -19.70 -3.17 -22.07
CA LEU A 419 -19.65 -3.55 -20.65
C LEU A 419 -19.08 -4.95 -20.36
N VAL A 420 -19.30 -5.92 -21.24
CA VAL A 420 -18.77 -7.29 -21.07
C VAL A 420 -17.24 -7.28 -21.10
N GLU A 421 -16.66 -6.56 -22.06
CA GLU A 421 -15.22 -6.39 -22.21
C GLU A 421 -14.63 -5.56 -21.06
N GLN A 422 -15.33 -4.50 -20.64
CA GLN A 422 -14.95 -3.69 -19.47
C GLN A 422 -14.91 -4.50 -18.18
N ARG A 423 -15.90 -5.39 -17.97
CA ARG A 423 -15.92 -6.30 -16.81
C ARG A 423 -14.80 -7.35 -16.88
N SER A 424 -14.54 -7.90 -18.06
CA SER A 424 -13.42 -8.82 -18.26
C SER A 424 -12.08 -8.16 -17.91
N MET A 425 -11.87 -6.91 -18.34
CA MET A 425 -10.69 -6.13 -17.94
C MET A 425 -10.63 -5.90 -16.43
N LEU A 426 -11.75 -5.55 -15.79
CA LEU A 426 -11.80 -5.35 -14.34
C LEU A 426 -11.39 -6.62 -13.59
N ASP A 427 -11.92 -7.77 -13.99
CA ASP A 427 -11.59 -9.08 -13.42
C ASP A 427 -10.12 -9.45 -13.60
N LEU A 428 -9.59 -9.25 -14.81
CA LEU A 428 -8.19 -9.51 -15.12
C LEU A 428 -7.24 -8.68 -14.24
N PHE A 429 -7.41 -7.35 -14.23
CA PHE A 429 -6.51 -6.46 -13.50
C PHE A 429 -6.68 -6.55 -11.99
N THR A 430 -7.89 -6.84 -11.50
CA THR A 430 -8.10 -7.16 -10.07
C THR A 430 -7.26 -8.38 -9.66
N LYS A 431 -7.28 -9.46 -10.45
CA LYS A 431 -6.49 -10.67 -10.20
C LYS A 431 -4.98 -10.45 -10.37
N LYS A 432 -4.55 -9.54 -11.25
CA LYS A 432 -3.11 -9.23 -11.39
C LYS A 432 -2.57 -8.46 -10.20
N ILE A 433 -3.24 -7.39 -9.79
CA ILE A 433 -2.83 -6.58 -8.63
C ILE A 433 -2.84 -7.44 -7.36
N ALA A 434 -3.79 -8.37 -7.24
CA ALA A 434 -3.81 -9.38 -6.19
C ALA A 434 -2.45 -10.10 -6.02
N LEU A 435 -1.99 -10.72 -7.11
CA LEU A 435 -0.76 -11.51 -7.15
C LEU A 435 0.49 -10.64 -6.94
N GLU A 436 0.45 -9.40 -7.44
CA GLU A 436 1.53 -8.44 -7.30
C GLU A 436 1.64 -7.93 -5.87
N CYS A 437 0.52 -7.66 -5.18
CA CYS A 437 0.51 -7.25 -3.77
C CYS A 437 1.22 -8.27 -2.86
N ASP A 438 0.98 -9.57 -3.06
CA ASP A 438 1.62 -10.61 -2.26
C ASP A 438 3.14 -10.67 -2.51
N SER A 439 3.56 -10.42 -3.75
CA SER A 439 4.98 -10.35 -4.11
C SER A 439 5.67 -9.10 -3.52
N LEU A 440 4.96 -7.98 -3.47
CA LEU A 440 5.47 -6.69 -2.98
C LEU A 440 5.60 -6.64 -1.45
N ARG A 441 4.81 -7.42 -0.70
CA ARG A 441 4.96 -7.54 0.77
C ARG A 441 6.33 -8.04 1.20
N LEU A 442 6.99 -8.84 0.36
CA LEU A 442 8.35 -9.32 0.63
C LEU A 442 9.40 -8.19 0.54
N ILE A 443 9.05 -7.04 -0.01
CA ILE A 443 9.92 -5.85 -0.08
C ILE A 443 9.81 -5.05 1.23
N GLU A 444 8.65 -5.00 1.88
CA GLU A 444 8.43 -4.30 3.17
C GLU A 444 9.20 -4.94 4.33
N THR A 445 9.50 -6.24 4.28
CA THR A 445 10.18 -6.96 5.36
C THR A 445 11.67 -6.66 5.50
N PHE A 446 12.26 -5.88 4.58
CA PHE A 446 13.65 -5.44 4.69
C PHE A 446 13.72 -4.03 5.31
N GLY A 447 13.83 -3.98 6.64
CA GLY A 447 13.87 -2.74 7.44
C GLY A 447 15.06 -1.79 7.20
N ARG A 448 15.94 -2.06 6.21
CA ARG A 448 17.07 -1.20 5.82
C ARG A 448 17.43 -1.38 4.34
N GLY A 449 16.72 -0.72 3.42
CA GLY A 449 17.11 -0.81 2.01
C GLY A 449 16.19 -0.16 0.98
N GLY A 450 15.92 1.15 1.09
CA GLY A 450 15.51 1.90 -0.10
C GLY A 450 16.74 2.16 -0.99
N PRO A 451 16.69 1.98 -2.32
CA PRO A 451 17.77 2.48 -3.17
C PRO A 451 17.80 4.01 -3.11
N ALA A 452 18.99 4.59 -3.17
CA ALA A 452 19.13 5.99 -3.52
C ALA A 452 18.50 6.22 -4.91
N PRO A 453 17.68 7.27 -5.11
CA PRO A 453 17.14 7.61 -6.42
C PRO A 453 18.26 7.70 -7.46
N GLY A 454 18.18 6.89 -8.52
CA GLY A 454 19.08 6.99 -9.68
C GLY A 454 20.26 6.02 -9.74
N VAL A 455 20.45 5.10 -8.79
CA VAL A 455 21.57 4.12 -8.83
C VAL A 455 21.17 2.73 -9.36
N GLY A 456 19.88 2.50 -9.65
CA GLY A 456 19.40 1.35 -10.43
C GLY A 456 19.52 -0.04 -9.78
N ILE A 457 20.07 -0.16 -8.58
CA ILE A 457 20.20 -1.44 -7.85
C ILE A 457 19.74 -1.22 -6.41
N GLY A 458 18.62 -1.84 -6.03
CA GLY A 458 18.19 -1.94 -4.64
C GLY A 458 19.07 -2.94 -3.90
N TRP A 459 19.43 -2.63 -2.66
CA TRP A 459 20.17 -3.57 -1.81
C TRP A 459 19.27 -4.76 -1.47
N GLY A 460 19.73 -5.98 -1.76
CA GLY A 460 19.31 -7.18 -1.03
C GLY A 460 18.11 -8.01 -1.52
N VAL A 461 17.40 -7.67 -2.60
CA VAL A 461 16.29 -8.49 -3.11
C VAL A 461 16.54 -8.98 -4.54
N CYS A 462 16.45 -10.30 -4.75
CA CYS A 462 16.41 -10.92 -6.07
C CYS A 462 15.15 -10.43 -6.82
N GLY A 463 15.30 -9.45 -7.71
CA GLY A 463 14.17 -8.83 -8.43
C GLY A 463 14.15 -7.31 -8.40
N GLY A 464 15.00 -6.67 -7.58
CA GLY A 464 15.06 -5.22 -7.40
C GLY A 464 14.03 -4.73 -6.37
N GLY A 465 14.41 -3.73 -5.58
CA GLY A 465 13.52 -3.12 -4.57
C GLY A 465 12.35 -2.34 -5.19
N TYR A 466 11.81 -1.36 -4.46
CA TYR A 466 10.64 -0.57 -4.89
C TYR A 466 10.71 0.05 -6.30
N TRP A 467 11.91 0.26 -6.83
CA TRP A 467 12.12 0.83 -8.16
C TRP A 467 12.36 -0.22 -9.25
N SER A 468 11.98 -1.47 -9.00
CA SER A 468 12.05 -2.55 -9.98
C SER A 468 11.04 -2.35 -11.11
N LEU A 469 11.34 -2.98 -12.24
CA LEU A 469 10.43 -3.02 -13.39
C LEU A 469 9.07 -3.63 -13.00
N ALA A 470 9.07 -4.69 -12.18
CA ALA A 470 7.84 -5.32 -11.69
C ALA A 470 6.94 -4.36 -10.89
N VAL A 471 7.52 -3.58 -9.98
CA VAL A 471 6.75 -2.57 -9.22
C VAL A 471 6.22 -1.47 -10.15
N LEU A 472 7.02 -1.02 -11.13
CA LEU A 472 6.59 -0.03 -12.11
C LEU A 472 5.38 -0.51 -12.93
N LEU A 473 5.37 -1.80 -13.33
CA LEU A 473 4.23 -2.38 -14.01
C LEU A 473 3.01 -2.42 -13.09
N ALA A 474 3.17 -2.87 -11.85
CA ALA A 474 2.10 -2.91 -10.86
C ALA A 474 1.49 -1.53 -10.56
N GLN A 475 2.31 -0.47 -10.52
CA GLN A 475 1.86 0.92 -10.39
C GLN A 475 1.01 1.36 -11.59
N ASN A 476 1.41 0.99 -12.80
CA ASN A 476 0.63 1.31 -14.00
C ASN A 476 -0.67 0.49 -14.08
N ASP A 477 -0.64 -0.78 -13.69
CA ASP A 477 -1.83 -1.63 -13.54
C ASP A 477 -2.79 -1.01 -12.51
N SER A 478 -2.26 -0.50 -11.40
CA SER A 478 -3.02 0.20 -10.35
C SER A 478 -3.67 1.49 -10.84
N ALA A 479 -2.93 2.32 -11.56
CA ALA A 479 -3.46 3.55 -12.15
C ALA A 479 -4.56 3.25 -13.18
N PHE A 480 -4.38 2.22 -14.01
CA PHE A 480 -5.39 1.76 -14.94
C PHE A 480 -6.66 1.26 -14.23
N LEU A 481 -6.48 0.39 -13.23
CA LEU A 481 -7.60 -0.20 -12.49
C LEU A 481 -8.45 0.86 -11.79
N MET A 482 -7.82 1.86 -11.18
CA MET A 482 -8.54 2.97 -10.56
C MET A 482 -9.34 3.80 -11.58
N SER A 483 -8.77 4.09 -12.74
CA SER A 483 -9.50 4.77 -13.83
C SER A 483 -10.71 3.96 -14.31
N LEU A 484 -10.58 2.62 -14.35
CA LEU A 484 -11.67 1.71 -14.70
C LEU A 484 -12.78 1.70 -13.63
N ILE A 485 -12.40 1.63 -12.35
CA ILE A 485 -13.34 1.71 -11.22
C ILE A 485 -14.09 3.06 -11.24
N GLU A 486 -13.40 4.17 -11.46
CA GLU A 486 -14.03 5.50 -11.57
C GLU A 486 -15.03 5.54 -12.74
N ALA A 487 -14.69 4.95 -13.87
CA ALA A 487 -15.59 4.85 -15.03
C ALA A 487 -16.89 4.09 -14.70
N PHE A 488 -16.79 2.98 -13.97
CA PHE A 488 -17.95 2.20 -13.52
C PHE A 488 -18.87 2.97 -12.57
N HIS A 489 -18.33 3.86 -11.73
CA HIS A 489 -19.12 4.64 -10.78
C HIS A 489 -19.69 5.94 -11.37
N THR A 490 -19.05 6.51 -12.38
CA THR A 490 -19.44 7.81 -12.95
C THR A 490 -20.52 7.73 -14.02
N ILE A 491 -20.78 6.56 -14.60
CA ILE A 491 -21.79 6.37 -15.67
C ILE A 491 -23.13 5.90 -15.04
N PRO A 492 -24.16 6.77 -14.93
CA PRO A 492 -25.33 6.54 -14.06
C PRO A 492 -26.29 5.41 -14.44
N THR A 493 -26.12 4.80 -15.63
CA THR A 493 -27.13 3.89 -16.21
C THR A 493 -26.82 2.41 -16.06
N LEU A 494 -25.90 2.05 -15.17
CA LEU A 494 -25.50 0.66 -14.87
C LEU A 494 -26.24 0.07 -13.65
N ASN A 495 -27.39 0.64 -13.26
CA ASN A 495 -28.13 0.27 -12.05
C ASN A 495 -28.95 -1.03 -12.20
N GLY A 496 -28.28 -2.15 -12.44
CA GLY A 496 -28.83 -3.49 -12.29
C GLY A 496 -28.55 -4.04 -10.88
N LEU A 497 -29.59 -4.21 -10.06
CA LEU A 497 -29.52 -4.46 -8.61
C LEU A 497 -28.63 -5.64 -8.16
N THR A 498 -28.51 -6.73 -8.95
CA THR A 498 -27.74 -7.93 -8.56
C THR A 498 -26.29 -7.94 -9.03
N ALA A 499 -25.95 -7.20 -10.10
CA ALA A 499 -24.58 -7.05 -10.57
C ALA A 499 -23.82 -5.94 -9.81
N GLN A 500 -24.53 -5.04 -9.15
CA GLN A 500 -23.97 -3.89 -8.45
C GLN A 500 -23.25 -4.27 -7.14
N GLU A 501 -23.80 -5.21 -6.36
CA GLU A 501 -23.16 -5.65 -5.11
C GLU A 501 -21.79 -6.31 -5.39
N SER A 502 -21.72 -7.18 -6.42
CA SER A 502 -20.46 -7.83 -6.83
C SER A 502 -19.42 -6.83 -7.34
N LEU A 503 -19.84 -5.86 -8.16
CA LEU A 503 -18.95 -4.82 -8.69
C LEU A 503 -18.40 -3.90 -7.59
N THR A 504 -19.26 -3.53 -6.64
CA THR A 504 -18.87 -2.71 -5.49
C THR A 504 -17.88 -3.46 -4.61
N LEU A 505 -18.13 -4.76 -4.38
CA LEU A 505 -17.24 -5.65 -3.64
C LEU A 505 -15.86 -5.72 -4.30
N GLN A 506 -15.81 -5.96 -5.60
CA GLN A 506 -14.57 -5.99 -6.36
C GLN A 506 -13.83 -4.64 -6.32
N SER A 507 -14.55 -3.54 -6.47
CA SER A 507 -13.98 -2.19 -6.49
C SER A 507 -13.33 -1.80 -5.16
N ILE A 508 -13.98 -2.09 -4.02
CA ILE A 508 -13.43 -1.81 -2.69
C ILE A 508 -12.16 -2.65 -2.45
N ASN A 509 -12.18 -3.95 -2.78
CA ASN A 509 -11.01 -4.81 -2.60
C ASN A 509 -9.82 -4.36 -3.47
N SER A 510 -10.10 -4.02 -4.72
CA SER A 510 -9.12 -3.47 -5.65
C SER A 510 -8.53 -2.15 -5.18
N ALA A 511 -9.36 -1.22 -4.67
CA ALA A 511 -8.89 0.05 -4.13
C ALA A 511 -7.97 -0.14 -2.90
N LEU A 512 -8.31 -1.07 -1.99
CA LEU A 512 -7.44 -1.41 -0.87
C LEU A 512 -6.10 -2.00 -1.32
N ALA A 513 -6.10 -2.87 -2.33
CA ALA A 513 -4.90 -3.46 -2.90
C ALA A 513 -4.02 -2.40 -3.61
N VAL A 514 -4.64 -1.50 -4.38
CA VAL A 514 -3.97 -0.40 -5.07
C VAL A 514 -3.18 0.50 -4.10
N CYS A 515 -3.76 0.86 -2.95
CA CYS A 515 -3.06 1.67 -1.94
C CYS A 515 -1.75 1.05 -1.43
N LEU A 516 -1.59 -0.27 -1.51
CA LEU A 516 -0.36 -0.98 -1.09
C LEU A 516 0.73 -0.98 -2.18
N VAL A 517 0.35 -0.80 -3.44
CA VAL A 517 1.27 -0.80 -4.58
C VAL A 517 1.78 0.61 -4.90
N LEU A 518 0.88 1.60 -4.78
CA LEU A 518 1.17 2.98 -5.15
C LEU A 518 2.27 3.60 -4.30
N GLY A 519 2.98 4.54 -4.94
CA GLY A 519 4.14 5.18 -4.36
C GLY A 519 3.97 6.67 -4.10
N PRO A 520 5.01 7.30 -3.55
CA PRO A 520 5.03 8.74 -3.31
C PRO A 520 4.97 9.58 -4.59
N ARG A 521 5.29 9.01 -5.75
CA ARG A 521 5.10 9.71 -7.04
C ARG A 521 3.63 9.82 -7.43
N ASP A 522 2.80 8.97 -6.86
CA ASP A 522 1.38 8.81 -7.17
C ASP A 522 0.50 9.31 -6.03
N ILE A 523 0.98 10.25 -5.20
CA ILE A 523 0.22 10.84 -4.06
C ILE A 523 -1.17 11.30 -4.50
N GLY A 524 -1.30 11.96 -5.65
CA GLY A 524 -2.60 12.39 -6.15
C GLY A 524 -3.54 11.24 -6.52
N LEU A 525 -3.00 10.07 -6.89
CA LEU A 525 -3.80 8.87 -7.12
C LEU A 525 -4.15 8.19 -5.78
N ILE A 526 -3.22 8.14 -4.83
CA ILE A 526 -3.47 7.65 -3.46
C ILE A 526 -4.60 8.47 -2.81
N GLU A 527 -4.55 9.80 -2.93
CA GLU A 527 -5.59 10.70 -2.43
C GLU A 527 -6.95 10.35 -3.03
N LYS A 528 -7.04 10.20 -4.36
CA LYS A 528 -8.27 9.79 -5.04
C LYS A 528 -8.77 8.42 -4.61
N THR A 529 -7.87 7.44 -4.45
CA THR A 529 -8.25 6.08 -4.01
C THR A 529 -8.73 6.07 -2.56
N MET A 530 -8.08 6.83 -1.67
CA MET A 530 -8.54 7.02 -0.29
C MET A 530 -9.89 7.72 -0.23
N GLU A 531 -10.05 8.81 -1.00
CA GLU A 531 -11.32 9.52 -1.10
C GLU A 531 -12.42 8.58 -1.56
N PHE A 532 -12.20 7.75 -2.59
CA PHE A 532 -13.12 6.70 -3.03
C PHE A 532 -13.54 5.78 -1.87
N LEU A 533 -12.58 5.18 -1.16
CA LEU A 533 -12.84 4.27 -0.03
C LEU A 533 -13.64 4.91 1.11
N ILE A 534 -13.54 6.24 1.27
CA ILE A 534 -14.15 7.02 2.35
C ILE A 534 -15.44 7.73 1.88
N GLN A 535 -15.92 7.48 0.65
CA GLN A 535 -17.18 8.08 0.19
C GLN A 535 -18.38 7.55 0.98
N ALA A 536 -19.38 8.43 1.19
CA ALA A 536 -20.59 8.10 1.94
C ALA A 536 -21.33 6.83 1.44
N PRO A 537 -21.48 6.57 0.12
CA PRO A 537 -22.10 5.33 -0.36
C PRO A 537 -21.32 4.07 0.04
N ILE A 538 -19.98 4.14 0.09
CA ILE A 538 -19.15 3.00 0.49
C ILE A 538 -19.28 2.74 1.99
N LEU A 539 -19.25 3.79 2.82
CA LEU A 539 -19.46 3.65 4.26
C LEU A 539 -20.87 3.12 4.58
N TYR A 540 -21.88 3.53 3.82
CA TYR A 540 -23.23 2.95 3.93
C TYR A 540 -23.24 1.45 3.59
N ASN A 541 -22.52 1.04 2.53
CA ASN A 541 -22.36 -0.39 2.22
C ASN A 541 -21.64 -1.15 3.33
N PHE A 542 -20.61 -0.56 3.96
CA PHE A 542 -19.97 -1.16 5.14
C PHE A 542 -20.96 -1.35 6.29
N ASN A 543 -21.82 -0.37 6.58
CA ASN A 543 -22.88 -0.54 7.59
C ASN A 543 -23.81 -1.75 7.27
N LEU A 544 -24.16 -1.95 5.99
CA LEU A 544 -24.94 -3.13 5.55
C LEU A 544 -24.16 -4.44 5.72
N TYR A 545 -22.88 -4.48 5.34
CA TYR A 545 -22.03 -5.66 5.50
C TYR A 545 -21.80 -6.02 6.97
N ILE A 546 -21.63 -5.02 7.85
CA ILE A 546 -21.55 -5.22 9.30
C ILE A 546 -22.84 -5.90 9.79
N GLN A 547 -24.01 -5.38 9.43
CA GLN A 547 -25.29 -5.99 9.84
C GLN A 547 -25.45 -7.42 9.34
N ARG A 548 -25.11 -7.70 8.08
CA ARG A 548 -25.13 -9.07 7.52
C ARG A 548 -24.13 -9.98 8.24
N PHE A 549 -22.93 -9.49 8.52
CA PHE A 549 -21.88 -10.25 9.21
C PHE A 549 -22.31 -10.65 10.62
N LEU A 550 -22.89 -9.71 11.39
CA LEU A 550 -23.38 -9.97 12.75
C LEU A 550 -24.57 -10.94 12.77
N GLN A 551 -25.42 -10.94 11.74
CA GLN A 551 -26.53 -11.89 11.62
C GLN A 551 -26.05 -13.32 11.34
N LEU A 552 -25.03 -13.47 10.50
CA LEU A 552 -24.49 -14.77 10.10
C LEU A 552 -23.54 -15.36 11.16
N ASN A 553 -22.81 -14.51 11.88
CA ASN A 553 -21.86 -14.94 12.88
C ASN A 553 -22.51 -15.10 14.26
N GLY A 554 -23.01 -16.30 14.55
CA GLY A 554 -23.68 -16.61 15.82
C GLY A 554 -22.80 -16.58 17.07
N LYS A 555 -21.49 -16.31 16.95
CA LYS A 555 -20.54 -16.21 18.07
C LYS A 555 -20.30 -14.78 18.55
N VAL A 556 -20.82 -13.78 17.83
CA VAL A 556 -20.52 -12.36 18.04
C VAL A 556 -21.78 -11.63 18.50
N LYS A 557 -21.63 -10.61 19.34
CA LYS A 557 -22.74 -9.79 19.83
C LYS A 557 -23.48 -9.08 18.69
N GLN A 558 -24.81 -9.16 18.69
CA GLN A 558 -25.65 -8.41 17.76
C GLN A 558 -25.89 -6.99 18.26
N PHE A 559 -25.92 -6.02 17.35
CA PHE A 559 -26.22 -4.63 17.69
C PHE A 559 -27.72 -4.41 17.84
N GLY A 560 -28.11 -3.73 18.91
CA GLY A 560 -29.48 -3.25 19.13
C GLY A 560 -29.80 -1.94 18.39
N TRP A 561 -28.83 -1.39 17.68
CA TRP A 561 -28.89 -0.06 17.04
C TRP A 561 -28.30 -0.12 15.62
N LYS A 562 -28.50 0.95 14.84
CA LYS A 562 -27.94 1.12 13.49
C LYS A 562 -27.33 2.51 13.33
N TYR A 563 -26.26 2.62 12.55
CA TYR A 563 -25.72 3.92 12.15
C TYR A 563 -26.68 4.62 11.19
N SER A 564 -26.91 5.92 11.42
CA SER A 564 -27.67 6.78 10.51
C SER A 564 -26.82 7.20 9.30
N GLU A 565 -27.46 7.77 8.27
CA GLU A 565 -26.71 8.37 7.15
C GLU A 565 -25.87 9.57 7.60
N ASP A 566 -26.36 10.34 8.58
CA ASP A 566 -25.63 11.47 9.18
C ASP A 566 -24.37 11.00 9.92
N ASP A 567 -24.44 9.87 10.64
CA ASP A 567 -23.27 9.26 11.29
C ASP A 567 -22.19 8.93 10.24
N CYS A 568 -22.59 8.32 9.11
CA CYS A 568 -21.68 8.00 8.01
C CYS A 568 -21.02 9.27 7.41
N LEU A 569 -21.77 10.38 7.26
CA LEU A 569 -21.21 11.63 6.74
C LEU A 569 -20.18 12.24 7.69
N ILE A 570 -20.40 12.14 9.01
CA ILE A 570 -19.43 12.57 10.03
C ILE A 570 -18.17 11.72 9.92
N PHE A 571 -18.31 10.40 9.80
CA PHE A 571 -17.18 9.49 9.62
C PHE A 571 -16.39 9.80 8.33
N CYS A 572 -17.08 10.08 7.22
CA CYS A 572 -16.43 10.47 5.97
C CYS A 572 -15.50 11.67 6.15
N ARG A 573 -16.00 12.75 6.78
CA ARG A 573 -15.24 14.00 6.97
C ARG A 573 -14.05 13.78 7.90
N THR A 574 -14.28 13.08 9.00
CA THR A 574 -13.27 12.82 10.05
C THR A 574 -12.13 11.95 9.52
N LEU A 575 -12.46 10.83 8.87
CA LEU A 575 -11.46 9.95 8.26
C LEU A 575 -10.70 10.65 7.13
N SER A 576 -11.41 11.38 6.25
CA SER A 576 -10.76 12.11 5.16
C SER A 576 -9.74 13.11 5.67
N SER A 577 -10.08 13.89 6.71
CA SER A 577 -9.12 14.83 7.33
C SER A 577 -7.92 14.08 7.91
N HIS A 578 -8.17 13.03 8.69
CA HIS A 578 -7.11 12.25 9.34
C HIS A 578 -6.13 11.64 8.33
N TYR A 579 -6.62 10.98 7.29
CA TYR A 579 -5.75 10.35 6.30
C TYR A 579 -4.98 11.38 5.47
N LYS A 580 -5.60 12.50 5.09
CA LYS A 580 -4.92 13.60 4.40
C LYS A 580 -3.81 14.17 5.26
N ASP A 581 -4.13 14.60 6.48
CA ASP A 581 -3.17 15.22 7.39
C ASP A 581 -2.01 14.27 7.72
N ARG A 582 -2.30 12.97 7.85
CA ARG A 582 -1.30 12.01 8.27
C ARG A 582 -0.39 11.50 7.15
N TRP A 583 -0.97 11.16 6.00
CA TRP A 583 -0.26 10.43 4.95
C TRP A 583 0.03 11.28 3.71
N LEU A 584 -0.71 12.37 3.50
CA LEU A 584 -0.66 13.16 2.28
C LEU A 584 -0.10 14.57 2.49
N THR A 585 -0.18 15.14 3.71
CA THR A 585 0.41 16.46 3.97
C THR A 585 1.91 16.38 4.30
N PRO A 586 2.78 17.08 3.56
CA PRO A 586 4.15 17.32 4.03
C PRO A 586 4.10 18.26 5.23
N LYS A 587 4.55 17.82 6.42
CA LYS A 587 4.57 18.69 7.61
C LYS A 587 5.54 19.86 7.41
N GLY A 588 5.02 21.03 7.02
CA GLY A 588 5.71 22.31 7.14
C GLY A 588 5.76 22.77 8.60
N SER A 589 6.92 23.22 9.08
CA SER A 589 7.01 23.86 10.40
C SER A 589 6.23 25.17 10.40
N LYS A 590 5.12 25.26 11.15
CA LYS A 590 4.46 26.55 11.42
C LYS A 590 5.42 27.45 12.22
N SER A 591 5.78 28.59 11.64
CA SER A 591 6.61 29.63 12.23
C SER A 591 5.98 30.18 13.51
N VAL A 592 6.68 30.09 14.65
CA VAL A 592 6.36 30.91 15.83
C VAL A 592 7.24 32.16 15.79
N LYS A 593 6.55 33.31 15.80
CA LYS A 593 7.07 34.67 15.73
C LYS A 593 8.21 34.94 16.73
N ASN A 594 9.24 35.62 16.21
CA ASN A 594 10.22 36.49 16.88
C ASN A 594 10.11 36.64 18.41
N LYS A 595 11.13 36.16 19.13
CA LYS A 595 11.74 36.89 20.25
C LYS A 595 13.26 36.70 20.22
N SER A 596 13.95 37.82 20.05
CA SER A 596 15.39 37.98 20.24
C SER A 596 15.80 37.63 21.67
N ASN A 597 16.91 36.92 21.84
CA ASN A 597 18.11 37.40 22.57
C ASN A 597 19.20 36.31 22.65
N LEU A 598 20.45 36.78 22.50
CA LEU A 598 21.72 36.08 22.66
C LEU A 598 21.86 35.35 24.02
N SER A 599 22.52 34.18 24.02
CA SER A 599 23.85 34.01 24.66
C SER A 599 24.44 32.60 24.45
N ASP A 600 25.67 32.62 23.95
CA ASP A 600 26.84 31.73 24.08
C ASP A 600 26.80 30.42 24.90
N GLY A 601 27.55 29.40 24.43
CA GLY A 601 28.11 28.37 25.33
C GLY A 601 28.16 26.90 24.86
N THR A 602 29.32 26.50 24.29
CA THR A 602 29.98 25.17 24.38
C THR A 602 29.38 23.93 23.69
N PHE A 603 30.09 23.50 22.63
CA PHE A 603 29.99 22.19 21.99
C PHE A 603 30.40 21.03 22.93
N LYS A 604 29.58 19.98 23.00
CA LYS A 604 30.02 18.63 23.40
C LYS A 604 29.68 17.61 22.32
N SER A 605 30.70 16.85 21.97
CA SER A 605 30.72 15.73 21.03
C SER A 605 29.86 14.57 21.54
N GLY A 606 28.96 14.06 20.68
CA GLY A 606 28.17 12.86 20.90
C GLY A 606 27.73 12.29 19.55
N ARG A 607 28.10 11.03 19.29
CA ARG A 607 27.79 10.16 18.15
C ARG A 607 26.87 10.75 17.07
N VAL A 608 27.45 11.10 15.93
CA VAL A 608 26.69 11.35 14.70
C VAL A 608 26.19 10.01 14.19
N SER A 609 24.93 9.66 14.45
CA SER A 609 24.20 8.79 13.53
C SER A 609 24.04 9.56 12.23
N LEU A 610 24.31 8.92 11.10
CA LEU A 610 24.03 9.51 9.80
C LEU A 610 22.51 9.74 9.69
N ASP A 611 22.10 11.00 9.82
CA ASP A 611 20.72 11.40 9.55
C ASP A 611 20.38 11.12 8.08
N THR A 612 19.17 10.62 7.87
CA THR A 612 18.64 10.36 6.53
C THR A 612 18.53 11.69 5.79
N ILE A 613 19.08 11.76 4.57
CA ILE A 613 19.04 12.96 3.74
C ILE A 613 17.60 13.19 3.29
N TYR A 614 17.00 14.30 3.72
CA TYR A 614 15.67 14.72 3.30
C TYR A 614 15.74 15.32 1.89
N GLU A 615 15.16 14.62 0.91
CA GLU A 615 14.90 15.19 -0.41
C GLU A 615 13.59 16.00 -0.35
N GLU A 616 13.70 17.31 -0.57
CA GLU A 616 12.70 18.38 -0.38
C GLU A 616 12.63 18.95 1.04
N SER A 617 13.58 19.83 1.35
CA SER A 617 13.31 20.97 2.22
C SER A 617 14.01 22.18 1.64
N ASP A 618 13.25 23.26 1.42
CA ASP A 618 13.81 24.59 1.36
C ASP A 618 14.65 24.83 2.62
N GLU A 619 15.75 25.57 2.44
CA GLU A 619 16.72 25.89 3.48
C GLU A 619 16.04 26.44 4.73
N THR A 620 16.09 25.66 5.81
CA THR A 620 16.51 26.01 7.18
C THR A 620 15.74 25.15 8.19
N ASN A 621 16.48 24.34 8.96
CA ASN A 621 16.34 24.16 10.43
C ASN A 621 16.96 22.83 10.86
N ARG A 622 17.98 22.93 11.72
CA ARG A 622 18.68 21.81 12.31
C ARG A 622 17.89 21.23 13.50
N VAL A 623 17.90 19.89 13.53
CA VAL A 623 17.81 18.96 14.68
C VAL A 623 16.59 19.10 15.59
N VAL A 624 15.71 18.10 15.51
CA VAL A 624 14.86 17.66 16.63
C VAL A 624 15.06 16.16 16.81
N GLU A 625 15.75 15.82 17.89
CA GLU A 625 15.78 14.47 18.48
C GLU A 625 14.41 14.15 19.08
N GLY A 626 13.88 12.96 18.80
CA GLY A 626 12.71 12.40 19.49
C GLY A 626 11.45 12.25 18.63
N CYS A 627 11.49 11.41 17.60
CA CYS A 627 10.28 10.87 16.97
C CYS A 627 10.57 9.45 16.48
N THR A 628 10.18 8.44 17.26
CA THR A 628 10.52 7.02 17.04
C THR A 628 9.44 6.21 16.32
N CYS A 629 8.30 6.80 15.95
CA CYS A 629 7.27 6.05 15.22
C CYS A 629 7.73 5.76 13.78
N LEU A 630 8.07 4.50 13.51
CA LEU A 630 8.48 3.98 12.20
C LEU A 630 7.49 4.37 11.11
N ILE A 631 6.19 4.38 11.39
CA ILE A 631 5.14 4.74 10.42
C ILE A 631 5.24 6.20 9.97
N VAL A 632 5.55 7.09 10.90
CA VAL A 632 5.73 8.51 10.64
C VAL A 632 7.02 8.73 9.85
N GLN A 633 8.10 8.03 10.19
CA GLN A 633 9.35 8.03 9.40
C GLN A 633 9.16 7.42 7.99
N TRP A 634 8.32 6.40 7.84
CA TRP A 634 7.99 5.73 6.58
C TRP A 634 7.25 6.66 5.61
N ALA A 635 6.25 7.41 6.12
CA ALA A 635 5.55 8.44 5.36
C ALA A 635 6.50 9.58 4.92
N TYR A 636 7.46 9.96 5.76
CA TYR A 636 8.47 10.99 5.42
C TYR A 636 9.59 10.50 4.49
N GLN A 637 9.83 9.18 4.41
CA GLN A 637 10.91 8.60 3.60
C GLN A 637 10.54 8.39 2.12
N ARG A 638 9.37 8.89 1.67
CA ARG A 638 8.89 8.65 0.30
C ARG A 638 8.86 7.14 0.01
N LEU A 639 8.22 6.39 0.89
CA LEU A 639 7.95 4.96 0.73
C LEU A 639 6.44 4.73 0.52
N PRO A 640 6.02 3.56 -0.01
CA PRO A 640 4.61 3.17 -0.11
C PRO A 640 3.90 3.18 1.25
N LEU A 641 2.57 3.23 1.22
CA LEU A 641 1.78 3.05 2.43
C LEU A 641 2.02 1.65 3.01
N PRO A 642 2.23 1.53 4.34
CA PRO A 642 2.44 0.23 4.95
C PRO A 642 1.17 -0.63 4.84
N GLY A 643 1.34 -1.95 4.81
CA GLY A 643 0.23 -2.93 4.78
C GLY A 643 -0.91 -2.69 5.79
N HIS A 644 -0.64 -2.02 6.90
CA HIS A 644 -1.58 -1.72 7.99
C HIS A 644 -2.03 -0.24 8.04
N TRP A 645 -1.82 0.55 6.98
CA TRP A 645 -2.09 2.01 6.97
C TRP A 645 -3.52 2.37 7.39
N PHE A 646 -4.51 1.53 7.07
CA PHE A 646 -5.92 1.76 7.40
C PHE A 646 -6.24 1.59 8.90
N PHE A 647 -5.32 1.04 9.69
CA PHE A 647 -5.40 1.08 11.16
C PHE A 647 -4.96 2.44 11.74
N SER A 648 -4.44 3.37 10.93
CA SER A 648 -3.94 4.65 11.41
C SER A 648 -4.90 5.47 12.29
N PRO A 649 -6.23 5.49 12.07
CA PRO A 649 -7.14 6.23 12.94
C PRO A 649 -7.18 5.70 14.38
N VAL A 650 -6.81 4.43 14.59
CA VAL A 650 -6.85 3.73 15.89
C VAL A 650 -5.46 3.45 16.48
N SER A 651 -4.41 3.42 15.65
CA SER A 651 -3.08 2.93 16.05
C SER A 651 -2.07 4.01 16.44
N THR A 652 -2.40 5.30 16.42
CA THR A 652 -1.40 6.39 16.61
C THR A 652 -1.89 7.65 17.32
N ILE A 653 -3.01 7.52 18.01
CA ILE A 653 -3.70 8.69 18.55
C ILE A 653 -2.87 9.37 19.67
N CYS A 654 -1.75 8.76 20.10
CA CYS A 654 -0.80 9.30 21.08
C CYS A 654 0.33 10.19 20.52
N ASP A 655 0.36 10.52 19.22
CA ASP A 655 1.44 11.35 18.62
C ASP A 655 1.16 12.87 18.65
N SER A 656 0.21 13.36 19.47
CA SER A 656 0.03 14.80 19.70
C SER A 656 1.12 15.33 20.63
N LYS A 657 2.21 15.82 20.04
CA LYS A 657 3.28 16.77 20.47
C LYS A 657 3.53 17.20 21.94
N HIS A 658 2.74 16.89 22.96
CA HIS A 658 2.76 17.54 24.27
C HIS A 658 2.65 16.62 25.49
N ALA A 659 3.11 15.38 25.43
CA ALA A 659 3.26 14.51 26.63
C ALA A 659 4.31 15.00 27.67
N GLY A 660 4.80 16.24 27.57
CA GLY A 660 5.78 16.82 28.50
C GLY A 660 5.70 18.33 28.74
N ARG A 661 4.66 19.04 28.26
CA ARG A 661 4.50 20.47 28.57
C ARG A 661 3.13 20.76 29.20
N GLN A 662 3.11 20.70 30.53
CA GLN A 662 2.08 21.40 31.29
C GLN A 662 2.11 22.90 30.95
N LYS A 663 0.90 23.42 30.66
CA LYS A 663 0.43 24.82 30.57
C LYS A 663 0.13 25.34 29.16
N SER A 664 -1.11 25.13 28.72
CA SER A 664 -1.91 26.10 27.94
C SER A 664 -3.41 25.74 27.98
N ASP A 665 -4.23 26.79 28.11
CA ASP A 665 -5.69 26.91 28.10
C ASP A 665 -6.57 25.65 28.01
N ALA A 666 -7.44 25.47 29.02
CA ALA A 666 -8.37 24.35 29.15
C ALA A 666 -9.33 24.15 27.95
N GLN A 667 -9.59 25.20 27.15
CA GLN A 667 -10.45 25.11 25.97
C GLN A 667 -9.77 24.45 24.75
N SER A 668 -8.45 24.56 24.58
CA SER A 668 -7.78 23.87 23.44
C SER A 668 -7.60 22.38 23.70
N ILE A 669 -7.42 21.99 24.97
CA ILE A 669 -7.30 20.59 25.39
C ILE A 669 -8.63 19.84 25.17
N MET A 670 -9.77 20.47 25.51
CA MET A 670 -11.09 19.84 25.30
C MET A 670 -11.45 19.68 23.83
N GLN A 671 -10.99 20.60 22.97
CA GLN A 671 -11.25 20.53 21.53
C GLN A 671 -10.35 19.49 20.84
N GLU A 672 -9.06 19.41 21.19
CA GLU A 672 -8.16 18.36 20.70
C GLU A 672 -8.56 16.95 21.18
N SER A 673 -9.06 16.80 22.42
CA SER A 673 -9.54 15.49 22.92
C SER A 673 -10.84 15.03 22.23
N SER A 674 -11.73 15.96 21.90
CA SER A 674 -12.95 15.69 21.13
C SER A 674 -12.62 15.19 19.73
N ASP A 675 -11.68 15.85 19.04
CA ASP A 675 -11.28 15.50 17.69
C ASP A 675 -10.61 14.11 17.64
N LEU A 676 -9.80 13.75 18.64
CA LEU A 676 -9.15 12.43 18.73
C LEU A 676 -10.16 11.30 18.99
N PHE A 677 -11.18 11.56 19.80
CA PHE A 677 -12.24 10.61 20.09
C PHE A 677 -13.11 10.33 18.84
N ASP A 678 -13.49 11.38 18.11
CA ASP A 678 -14.26 11.25 16.87
C ASP A 678 -13.46 10.48 15.80
N VAL A 679 -12.14 10.68 15.73
CA VAL A 679 -11.24 9.90 14.87
C VAL A 679 -11.21 8.42 15.27
N ALA A 680 -11.08 8.12 16.57
CA ALA A 680 -11.09 6.74 17.08
C ALA A 680 -12.41 6.03 16.76
N LYS A 681 -13.55 6.69 17.02
CA LYS A 681 -14.90 6.19 16.73
C LYS A 681 -15.10 5.90 15.24
N SER A 682 -14.74 6.86 14.40
CA SER A 682 -14.80 6.70 12.94
C SER A 682 -13.87 5.56 12.45
N GLY A 683 -12.70 5.45 13.07
CA GLY A 683 -11.71 4.40 12.82
C GLY A 683 -12.20 2.99 13.14
N LEU A 684 -12.79 2.81 14.32
CA LEU A 684 -13.37 1.52 14.74
C LEU A 684 -14.49 1.08 13.79
N PHE A 685 -15.39 2.00 13.41
CA PHE A 685 -16.43 1.72 12.41
C PHE A 685 -15.81 1.28 11.08
N PHE A 686 -14.82 2.02 10.57
CA PHE A 686 -14.17 1.70 9.30
C PHE A 686 -13.48 0.32 9.33
N ILE A 687 -12.77 0.00 10.42
CA ILE A 687 -12.08 -1.28 10.59
C ILE A 687 -13.06 -2.45 10.66
N LEU A 688 -14.14 -2.33 11.43
CA LEU A 688 -15.17 -3.36 11.45
C LEU A 688 -15.83 -3.50 10.08
N GLY A 689 -16.04 -2.39 9.37
CA GLY A 689 -16.55 -2.36 8.01
C GLY A 689 -15.71 -3.17 7.04
N ILE A 690 -14.41 -2.91 6.97
CA ILE A 690 -13.49 -3.63 6.05
C ILE A 690 -13.28 -5.10 6.47
N GLU A 691 -13.33 -5.41 7.77
CA GLU A 691 -13.22 -6.78 8.28
C GLU A 691 -14.48 -7.61 7.97
N ALA A 692 -15.66 -7.04 8.23
CA ALA A 692 -16.94 -7.66 7.87
C ALA A 692 -17.04 -7.86 6.36
N PHE A 693 -16.71 -6.83 5.59
CA PHE A 693 -16.63 -6.87 4.13
C PHE A 693 -15.72 -8.01 3.63
N SER A 694 -14.54 -8.17 4.23
CA SER A 694 -13.56 -9.18 3.79
C SER A 694 -14.04 -10.62 3.98
N SER A 695 -15.03 -10.85 4.85
CA SER A 695 -15.64 -12.17 5.05
C SER A 695 -16.56 -12.61 3.90
N PHE A 696 -17.04 -11.66 3.09
CA PHE A 696 -17.93 -11.92 1.94
C PHE A 696 -17.19 -12.04 0.61
N LEU A 697 -15.86 -11.84 0.60
CA LEU A 697 -15.04 -12.02 -0.60
C LEU A 697 -14.90 -13.51 -0.94
N PRO A 698 -15.03 -13.89 -2.23
CA PRO A 698 -14.76 -15.27 -2.66
C PRO A 698 -13.32 -15.67 -2.34
N ASP A 699 -13.07 -16.95 -2.10
CA ASP A 699 -11.74 -17.44 -1.68
C ASP A 699 -10.65 -17.31 -2.75
N ASP A 700 -11.04 -17.20 -4.02
CA ASP A 700 -10.13 -16.98 -5.15
C ASP A 700 -9.56 -15.55 -5.20
N PHE A 701 -10.10 -14.61 -4.39
CA PHE A 701 -9.64 -13.22 -4.35
C PHE A 701 -8.65 -12.97 -3.21
N PRO A 702 -7.66 -12.10 -3.42
CA PRO A 702 -6.76 -11.67 -2.34
C PRO A 702 -7.59 -10.94 -1.29
N LYS A 703 -7.18 -11.07 -0.02
CA LYS A 703 -7.84 -10.40 1.09
C LYS A 703 -6.80 -9.50 1.80
N PRO A 704 -6.50 -8.29 1.26
CA PRO A 704 -5.45 -7.40 1.78
C PRO A 704 -5.57 -7.12 3.28
N VAL A 705 -6.81 -7.08 3.79
CA VAL A 705 -7.12 -6.86 5.21
C VAL A 705 -6.81 -8.10 6.07
N LEU A 706 -7.07 -9.31 5.57
CA LEU A 706 -6.81 -10.55 6.32
C LEU A 706 -5.33 -10.89 6.37
N SER A 707 -4.58 -10.51 5.36
CA SER A 707 -3.13 -10.68 5.30
C SER A 707 -2.34 -9.77 6.23
N VAL A 708 -2.96 -8.72 6.80
CA VAL A 708 -2.30 -7.93 7.84
C VAL A 708 -2.07 -8.84 9.07
N PRO A 709 -0.82 -8.95 9.55
CA PRO A 709 -0.52 -9.79 10.71
C PRO A 709 -1.38 -9.42 11.91
N LEU A 710 -1.84 -10.45 12.64
CA LEU A 710 -2.74 -10.30 13.79
C LEU A 710 -2.17 -9.36 14.86
N ILE A 711 -0.84 -9.30 14.98
CA ILE A 711 -0.13 -8.44 15.93
C ILE A 711 -0.46 -6.95 15.75
N TRP A 712 -0.54 -6.46 14.51
CA TRP A 712 -0.87 -5.06 14.21
C TRP A 712 -2.32 -4.76 14.56
N LYS A 713 -3.23 -5.72 14.33
CA LYS A 713 -4.65 -5.61 14.67
C LYS A 713 -4.83 -5.48 16.18
N LEU A 714 -4.17 -6.35 16.94
CA LEU A 714 -4.21 -6.36 18.41
C LEU A 714 -3.52 -5.13 19.02
N HIS A 715 -2.39 -4.70 18.46
CA HIS A 715 -1.74 -3.46 18.87
C HIS A 715 -2.66 -2.26 18.65
N SER A 716 -3.35 -2.19 17.51
CA SER A 716 -4.25 -1.08 17.19
C SER A 716 -5.39 -0.93 18.20
N LEU A 717 -6.00 -2.03 18.65
CA LEU A 717 -7.02 -1.99 19.71
C LEU A 717 -6.44 -1.51 21.04
N SER A 718 -5.18 -1.84 21.32
CA SER A 718 -4.51 -1.41 22.55
C SER A 718 -4.20 0.09 22.55
N VAL A 719 -3.85 0.67 21.39
CA VAL A 719 -3.59 2.11 21.27
C VAL A 719 -4.87 2.94 21.43
N VAL A 720 -6.01 2.44 20.95
CA VAL A 720 -7.31 3.12 21.14
C VAL A 720 -7.61 3.31 22.63
N LEU A 721 -7.24 2.37 23.48
CA LEU A 721 -7.46 2.47 24.92
C LEU A 721 -6.58 3.51 25.64
N LEU A 722 -5.57 4.07 24.94
CA LEU A 722 -4.79 5.20 25.44
C LEU A 722 -5.41 6.55 25.08
N THR A 723 -6.34 6.58 24.13
CA THR A 723 -7.29 7.68 24.07
C THR A 723 -8.24 7.53 25.24
N ASP A 724 -8.54 8.64 25.90
CA ASP A 724 -9.45 8.71 27.05
C ASP A 724 -10.61 7.70 26.94
N ILE A 725 -11.07 7.14 28.07
CA ILE A 725 -11.99 5.98 28.12
C ILE A 725 -13.34 6.22 27.42
N GLY A 726 -13.60 7.43 26.94
CA GLY A 726 -14.72 7.81 26.09
C GLY A 726 -15.07 6.78 25.01
N VAL A 727 -14.09 6.08 24.40
CA VAL A 727 -14.34 5.03 23.37
C VAL A 727 -15.15 3.86 23.93
N LEU A 728 -14.92 3.51 25.18
CA LEU A 728 -15.67 2.46 25.87
C LEU A 728 -16.93 2.99 26.58
N ASP A 729 -17.06 4.30 26.77
CA ASP A 729 -18.25 4.94 27.34
C ASP A 729 -19.37 5.14 26.29
N ASP A 730 -19.02 5.41 25.03
CA ASP A 730 -19.99 5.49 23.93
C ASP A 730 -20.51 4.09 23.58
N GLU A 731 -21.82 3.86 23.77
CA GLU A 731 -22.47 2.55 23.59
C GLU A 731 -22.19 1.94 22.20
N LYS A 732 -22.24 2.75 21.14
CA LYS A 732 -21.99 2.28 19.77
C LYS A 732 -20.53 1.85 19.57
N SER A 733 -19.58 2.67 20.01
CA SER A 733 -18.15 2.43 19.89
C SER A 733 -17.72 1.23 20.73
N ARG A 734 -18.27 1.09 21.93
CA ARG A 734 -18.07 -0.04 22.83
C ARG A 734 -18.48 -1.36 22.19
N ASP A 735 -19.66 -1.40 21.59
CA ASP A 735 -20.17 -2.58 20.89
C ASP A 735 -19.29 -2.95 19.69
N VAL A 736 -18.85 -1.97 18.90
CA VAL A 736 -17.91 -2.20 17.78
C VAL A 736 -16.56 -2.74 18.28
N TYR A 737 -16.04 -2.17 19.37
CA TYR A 737 -14.78 -2.60 19.97
C TYR A 737 -14.86 -4.04 20.50
N GLU A 738 -15.96 -4.40 21.18
CA GLU A 738 -16.22 -5.76 21.67
C GLU A 738 -16.24 -6.77 20.51
N VAL A 739 -16.94 -6.45 19.42
CA VAL A 739 -16.99 -7.30 18.21
C VAL A 739 -15.61 -7.50 17.58
N LEU A 740 -14.79 -6.44 17.50
CA LEU A 740 -13.44 -6.53 16.96
C LEU A 740 -12.53 -7.39 17.86
N GLN A 741 -12.65 -7.26 19.19
CA GLN A 741 -11.94 -8.14 20.13
C GLN A 741 -12.34 -9.61 19.93
N ASP A 742 -13.64 -9.91 19.86
CA ASP A 742 -14.14 -11.28 19.67
C ASP A 742 -13.65 -11.87 18.33
N LEU A 743 -13.66 -11.08 17.25
CA LEU A 743 -13.17 -11.49 15.93
C LEU A 743 -11.68 -11.82 15.95
N TYR A 744 -10.86 -10.96 16.57
CA TYR A 744 -9.42 -11.17 16.65
C TYR A 744 -9.04 -12.28 17.62
N GLY A 745 -9.84 -12.50 18.66
CA GLY A 745 -9.73 -13.66 19.55
C GLY A 745 -10.00 -14.98 18.84
N GLN A 746 -11.04 -15.06 18.03
CA GLN A 746 -11.32 -16.25 17.21
C GLN A 746 -10.15 -16.56 16.26
N ARG A 747 -9.59 -15.55 15.60
CA ARG A 747 -8.43 -15.72 14.72
C ARG A 747 -7.15 -16.10 15.48
N LEU A 748 -6.98 -15.62 16.71
CA LEU A 748 -5.89 -16.03 17.58
C LEU A 748 -6.00 -17.52 17.93
N ASN A 749 -7.20 -17.98 18.29
CA ASN A 749 -7.48 -19.39 18.57
C ASN A 749 -7.23 -20.26 17.33
N GLU A 750 -7.72 -19.86 16.16
CA GLU A 750 -7.47 -20.57 14.90
C GLU A 750 -5.98 -20.66 14.56
N ALA A 751 -5.23 -19.57 14.74
CA ALA A 751 -3.79 -19.54 14.50
C ALA A 751 -3.03 -20.47 15.46
N MET A 752 -3.46 -20.53 16.73
CA MET A 752 -2.99 -21.49 17.72
C MET A 752 -3.26 -22.94 17.31
N SER A 753 -4.51 -23.27 16.97
CA SER A 753 -4.90 -24.63 16.59
C SER A 753 -4.16 -25.13 15.34
N ARG A 754 -3.88 -24.26 14.37
CA ARG A 754 -3.08 -24.62 13.18
C ARG A 754 -1.62 -24.92 13.48
N ARG A 755 -1.08 -24.31 14.55
CA ARG A 755 0.32 -24.46 14.97
C ARG A 755 0.52 -25.57 16.00
N HIS A 756 -0.56 -26.02 16.63
CA HIS A 756 -0.55 -27.20 17.48
C HIS A 756 -0.43 -28.46 16.60
N PRO A 757 0.63 -29.28 16.73
CA PRO A 757 0.66 -30.56 16.06
C PRO A 757 -0.46 -31.41 16.65
N ALA A 758 -1.39 -31.88 15.82
CA ALA A 758 -2.29 -32.96 16.19
C ALA A 758 -1.43 -34.16 16.64
N ASP A 759 -1.82 -34.79 17.74
CA ASP A 759 -1.15 -35.91 18.40
C ASP A 759 -0.59 -36.95 17.40
N ILE A 760 0.71 -36.88 17.10
CA ILE A 760 1.42 -38.04 16.57
C ILE A 760 1.64 -38.95 17.78
N VAL A 761 0.81 -40.00 17.83
CA VAL A 761 0.94 -41.20 18.66
C VAL A 761 2.39 -41.42 19.09
N GLU A 762 2.68 -41.13 20.35
CA GLU A 762 3.91 -41.51 21.04
C GLU A 762 4.00 -43.05 21.10
N LYS A 763 4.55 -43.64 20.04
CA LYS A 763 5.10 -45.00 20.07
C LYS A 763 6.32 -45.07 19.17
N ASP A 764 7.33 -44.24 19.44
CA ASP A 764 8.75 -44.55 19.16
C ASP A 764 9.65 -43.35 19.53
N ALA A 765 9.84 -43.12 20.83
CA ALA A 765 10.82 -42.15 21.34
C ALA A 765 12.06 -42.88 21.86
N LYS A 766 12.93 -43.33 20.96
CA LYS A 766 14.35 -43.57 21.25
C LYS A 766 15.17 -43.03 20.09
N HIS A 767 16.03 -42.07 20.38
CA HIS A 767 17.03 -41.43 19.52
C HIS A 767 16.58 -40.16 18.74
N LEU A 768 16.64 -38.98 19.38
CA LEU A 768 17.43 -37.83 18.89
C LEU A 768 17.41 -36.64 19.88
N PRO A 769 18.56 -36.15 20.40
CA PRO A 769 18.63 -34.90 21.13
C PRO A 769 19.13 -33.77 20.20
N SER A 770 18.22 -33.08 19.50
CA SER A 770 18.54 -31.79 18.84
C SER A 770 17.33 -30.94 18.39
N GLN A 771 16.08 -31.26 18.74
CA GLN A 771 14.89 -30.55 18.24
C GLN A 771 14.17 -29.65 19.28
N LEU A 772 14.78 -29.32 20.42
CA LEU A 772 14.07 -28.56 21.47
C LEU A 772 14.02 -27.05 21.19
N GLU A 773 15.04 -26.46 20.57
CA GLU A 773 15.10 -24.99 20.34
C GLU A 773 14.14 -24.53 19.24
N ASN A 774 13.93 -25.33 18.19
CA ASN A 774 12.94 -25.04 17.13
C ASN A 774 11.47 -25.19 17.58
N LYS A 775 11.20 -25.72 18.79
CA LYS A 775 9.83 -25.83 19.33
C LYS A 775 9.35 -24.53 19.98
N ARG A 776 10.24 -23.75 20.60
CA ARG A 776 9.90 -22.46 21.27
C ARG A 776 9.42 -21.40 20.27
N SER A 777 10.04 -21.34 19.09
CA SER A 777 9.76 -20.35 18.04
C SER A 777 8.43 -20.57 17.29
N ASN A 778 7.81 -21.73 17.40
CA ASN A 778 6.58 -22.03 16.65
C ASN A 778 5.30 -21.54 17.37
N ILE A 779 5.34 -21.41 18.70
CA ILE A 779 4.17 -21.05 19.53
C ILE A 779 4.14 -19.53 19.81
N GLU A 780 5.29 -18.92 20.14
CA GLU A 780 5.40 -17.46 20.29
C GLU A 780 5.50 -16.82 18.90
N PHE A 781 4.40 -16.24 18.42
CA PHE A 781 4.35 -15.58 17.10
C PHE A 781 3.81 -14.16 17.15
N LEU A 782 3.31 -13.72 18.30
CA LEU A 782 2.98 -12.31 18.56
C LEU A 782 4.21 -11.64 19.15
N MET A 783 5.14 -11.26 18.26
CA MET A 783 6.44 -10.68 18.58
C MET A 783 6.38 -9.14 18.62
N PHE A 784 5.77 -8.56 19.64
CA PHE A 784 5.47 -7.11 19.66
C PHE A 784 6.74 -6.26 19.70
N GLN A 785 7.77 -6.72 20.40
CA GLN A 785 9.03 -6.03 20.54
C GLN A 785 9.82 -6.03 19.23
N SER A 786 9.84 -7.15 18.49
CA SER A 786 10.59 -7.21 17.23
C SER A 786 9.82 -6.71 16.00
N GLU A 787 8.49 -6.86 15.96
CA GLU A 787 7.68 -6.47 14.80
C GLU A 787 7.05 -5.07 14.91
N ILE A 788 6.81 -4.55 16.14
CA ILE A 788 6.26 -3.20 16.33
C ILE A 788 7.36 -2.21 16.73
N HIS A 789 8.01 -2.41 17.89
CA HIS A 789 9.05 -1.50 18.37
C HIS A 789 9.89 -2.13 19.50
N ASP A 790 11.22 -1.97 19.46
CA ASP A 790 12.16 -2.56 20.45
C ASP A 790 11.86 -2.17 21.91
N SER A 791 11.18 -1.04 22.12
CA SER A 791 10.83 -0.49 23.44
C SER A 791 9.36 -0.73 23.83
N TYR A 792 8.72 -1.78 23.30
CA TYR A 792 7.30 -2.07 23.52
C TYR A 792 6.91 -2.26 25.00
N SER A 793 7.86 -2.63 25.86
CA SER A 793 7.63 -2.72 27.31
C SER A 793 7.13 -1.41 27.94
N LEU A 794 7.67 -0.26 27.52
CA LEU A 794 7.24 1.08 27.99
C LEU A 794 5.80 1.38 27.58
N PHE A 795 5.40 0.92 26.39
CA PHE A 795 4.03 1.05 25.93
C PHE A 795 3.07 0.26 26.83
N ILE A 796 3.44 -0.98 27.20
CA ILE A 796 2.63 -1.81 28.11
C ILE A 796 2.52 -1.16 29.49
N GLU A 797 3.62 -0.64 30.03
CA GLU A 797 3.61 0.06 31.32
C GLU A 797 2.63 1.25 31.29
N THR A 798 2.68 2.05 30.23
CA THR A 798 1.75 3.17 30.02
C THR A 798 0.30 2.69 29.93
N LEU A 799 0.05 1.60 29.19
CA LEU A 799 -1.30 1.04 29.03
C LEU A 799 -1.86 0.50 30.36
N VAL A 800 -1.05 -0.17 31.17
CA VAL A 800 -1.46 -0.67 32.49
C VAL A 800 -1.67 0.48 33.48
N GLU A 801 -0.85 1.52 33.43
CA GLU A 801 -1.05 2.73 34.23
C GLU A 801 -2.38 3.40 33.88
N GLN A 802 -2.67 3.56 32.58
CA GLN A 802 -3.98 4.07 32.13
C GLN A 802 -5.12 3.17 32.61
N PHE A 803 -5.02 1.84 32.45
CA PHE A 803 -6.00 0.90 32.99
C PHE A 803 -6.25 1.11 34.50
N SER A 804 -5.19 1.32 35.28
CA SER A 804 -5.30 1.55 36.73
C SER A 804 -5.97 2.88 37.09
N SER A 805 -5.81 3.89 36.24
CA SER A 805 -6.25 5.26 36.51
C SER A 805 -7.69 5.55 36.05
N VAL A 806 -8.10 5.03 34.88
CA VAL A 806 -9.38 5.42 34.25
C VAL A 806 -10.35 4.26 33.99
N SER A 807 -9.93 2.98 34.04
CA SER A 807 -10.82 1.89 33.60
C SER A 807 -11.94 1.52 34.57
N TYR A 808 -11.80 1.85 35.85
CA TYR A 808 -12.69 1.36 36.93
C TYR A 808 -12.96 -0.16 36.90
N GLY A 809 -12.06 -0.96 36.32
CA GLY A 809 -12.25 -2.41 36.16
C GLY A 809 -13.12 -2.82 34.98
N ASP A 810 -13.17 -2.01 33.93
CA ASP A 810 -13.85 -2.33 32.67
C ASP A 810 -13.37 -3.67 32.09
N VAL A 811 -14.32 -4.54 31.74
CA VAL A 811 -14.05 -5.91 31.26
C VAL A 811 -13.37 -5.91 29.88
N LEU A 812 -13.73 -5.02 28.96
CA LEU A 812 -13.17 -4.97 27.60
C LEU A 812 -11.74 -4.41 27.61
N TYR A 813 -11.49 -3.41 28.45
CA TYR A 813 -10.13 -2.93 28.72
C TYR A 813 -9.30 -4.07 29.35
N GLY A 814 -9.84 -4.72 30.38
CA GLY A 814 -9.19 -5.85 31.05
C GLY A 814 -8.87 -7.01 30.10
N ARG A 815 -9.77 -7.36 29.17
CA ARG A 815 -9.51 -8.35 28.10
C ARG A 815 -8.27 -8.02 27.30
N GLN A 816 -8.10 -6.73 26.94
CA GLN A 816 -6.96 -6.27 26.15
C GLN A 816 -5.65 -6.33 26.92
N ILE A 817 -5.67 -6.05 28.23
CA ILE A 817 -4.49 -6.21 29.09
C ILE A 817 -4.11 -7.69 29.23
N VAL A 818 -5.09 -8.56 29.46
CA VAL A 818 -4.86 -9.99 29.66
C VAL A 818 -4.29 -10.66 28.42
N LEU A 819 -4.61 -10.18 27.21
CA LEU A 819 -4.00 -10.64 25.95
C LEU A 819 -2.46 -10.71 26.02
N TYR A 820 -1.81 -9.73 26.67
CA TYR A 820 -0.36 -9.70 26.79
C TYR A 820 0.21 -10.79 27.70
N LEU A 821 -0.63 -11.54 28.42
CA LEU A 821 -0.27 -12.72 29.21
C LEU A 821 -0.49 -14.04 28.45
N HIS A 822 -1.04 -13.99 27.24
CA HIS A 822 -1.32 -15.17 26.40
C HIS A 822 -0.01 -15.86 25.96
N ARG A 823 -0.01 -17.19 25.82
CA ARG A 823 1.20 -17.98 25.53
C ARG A 823 1.83 -17.71 24.15
N CYS A 824 1.06 -17.18 23.21
CA CYS A 824 1.56 -16.78 21.89
C CYS A 824 2.35 -15.46 21.87
N VAL A 825 2.26 -14.66 22.92
CA VAL A 825 2.98 -13.39 23.06
C VAL A 825 4.41 -13.68 23.51
N GLU A 826 5.41 -13.02 22.95
CA GLU A 826 6.81 -13.24 23.32
C GLU A 826 7.06 -13.07 24.84
N SER A 827 7.95 -13.88 25.40
CA SER A 827 8.18 -13.92 26.85
C SER A 827 8.55 -12.59 27.51
N GLN A 828 9.29 -11.71 26.82
CA GLN A 828 9.71 -10.41 27.36
C GLN A 828 8.51 -9.48 27.57
N THR A 829 7.59 -9.44 26.60
CA THR A 829 6.34 -8.67 26.65
C THR A 829 5.40 -9.21 27.74
N ARG A 830 5.30 -10.55 27.90
CA ARG A 830 4.52 -11.15 29.00
C ARG A 830 5.07 -10.75 30.38
N LEU A 831 6.39 -10.82 30.55
CA LEU A 831 7.04 -10.44 31.81
C LEU A 831 6.84 -8.96 32.13
N ALA A 832 6.98 -8.07 31.14
CA ALA A 832 6.73 -6.65 31.30
C ALA A 832 5.29 -6.37 31.72
N ALA A 833 4.30 -6.99 31.07
CA ALA A 833 2.89 -6.89 31.43
C ALA A 833 2.62 -7.34 32.87
N TRP A 834 3.17 -8.49 33.28
CA TRP A 834 3.01 -8.99 34.65
C TRP A 834 3.62 -8.03 35.71
N ASN A 835 4.81 -7.52 35.44
CA ASN A 835 5.49 -6.59 36.35
C ASN A 835 4.77 -5.24 36.43
N ALA A 836 4.26 -4.73 35.31
CA ALA A 836 3.46 -3.51 35.28
C ALA A 836 2.17 -3.67 36.12
N LEU A 837 1.45 -4.79 35.94
CA LEU A 837 0.24 -5.12 36.70
C LEU A 837 0.50 -5.22 38.22
N ASN A 838 1.62 -5.85 38.59
CA ASN A 838 2.02 -5.98 39.99
C ASN A 838 2.39 -4.61 40.60
N SER A 839 3.10 -3.77 39.84
CA SER A 839 3.53 -2.44 40.28
C SER A 839 2.33 -1.50 40.46
N ALA A 840 1.36 -1.55 39.54
CA ALA A 840 0.11 -0.80 39.60
C ALA A 840 -0.91 -1.40 40.60
N ARG A 841 -0.70 -2.62 41.10
CA ARG A 841 -1.56 -3.35 42.06
C ARG A 841 -2.99 -3.60 41.56
N VAL A 842 -3.15 -3.89 40.27
CA VAL A 842 -4.45 -4.01 39.60
C VAL A 842 -4.85 -5.43 39.20
N PHE A 843 -4.15 -6.46 39.70
CA PHE A 843 -4.51 -7.85 39.38
C PHE A 843 -5.96 -8.21 39.72
N GLU A 844 -6.58 -7.54 40.69
CA GLU A 844 -7.97 -7.82 41.11
C GLU A 844 -9.03 -7.28 40.14
N LEU A 845 -8.64 -6.40 39.21
CA LEU A 845 -9.52 -5.76 38.22
C LEU A 845 -9.56 -6.53 36.89
N LEU A 846 -8.69 -7.52 36.71
CA LEU A 846 -8.66 -8.32 35.49
C LEU A 846 -9.87 -9.26 35.40
N PRO A 847 -10.39 -9.53 34.19
CA PRO A 847 -11.54 -10.38 34.00
C PRO A 847 -11.27 -11.84 34.43
N PRO A 848 -12.32 -12.61 34.72
CA PRO A 848 -12.21 -14.06 34.89
C PRO A 848 -11.85 -14.74 33.56
N LEU A 849 -11.33 -15.96 33.63
CA LEU A 849 -10.78 -16.67 32.46
C LEU A 849 -11.81 -16.86 31.34
N GLU A 850 -13.08 -17.11 31.68
CA GLU A 850 -14.17 -17.32 30.73
C GLU A 850 -14.55 -16.05 29.96
N LYS A 851 -14.15 -14.88 30.47
CA LYS A 851 -14.39 -13.58 29.84
C LYS A 851 -13.14 -13.02 29.16
N CYS A 852 -12.09 -13.81 28.99
CA CYS A 852 -10.89 -13.39 28.26
C CYS A 852 -11.14 -13.33 26.74
N LEU A 853 -10.26 -12.65 26.01
CA LEU A 853 -10.39 -12.44 24.57
C LEU A 853 -10.24 -13.75 23.75
N ALA A 854 -9.46 -14.70 24.25
CA ALA A 854 -9.11 -15.95 23.58
C ALA A 854 -9.51 -17.14 24.45
N ASP A 855 -9.47 -18.35 23.89
CA ASP A 855 -9.87 -19.56 24.62
C ASP A 855 -8.90 -19.82 25.79
N ALA A 856 -9.43 -20.38 26.88
CA ALA A 856 -8.67 -20.67 28.10
C ALA A 856 -7.38 -21.46 27.83
N GLU A 857 -7.41 -22.36 26.83
CA GLU A 857 -6.27 -23.16 26.41
C GLU A 857 -5.06 -22.30 26.06
N GLY A 858 -5.23 -21.18 25.36
CA GLY A 858 -4.10 -20.34 24.92
C GLY A 858 -3.43 -19.54 26.04
N TYR A 859 -4.07 -19.45 27.21
CA TYR A 859 -3.46 -18.88 28.42
C TYR A 859 -2.82 -19.93 29.32
N LEU A 860 -3.34 -21.15 29.31
CA LEU A 860 -2.93 -22.24 30.21
C LEU A 860 -1.93 -23.19 29.56
N GLN A 861 -1.92 -23.31 28.23
CA GLN A 861 -1.07 -24.23 27.47
C GLN A 861 -0.28 -23.51 26.36
N PRO A 862 0.99 -23.88 26.13
CA PRO A 862 1.80 -24.79 26.95
C PRO A 862 2.14 -24.20 28.33
N ILE A 863 2.52 -25.06 29.28
CA ILE A 863 2.96 -24.64 30.63
C ILE A 863 4.12 -23.63 30.53
N GLU A 864 4.11 -22.59 31.36
CA GLU A 864 5.18 -21.60 31.42
C GLU A 864 6.49 -22.25 31.93
N ASP A 865 7.55 -22.05 31.16
CA ASP A 865 8.89 -22.59 31.43
C ASP A 865 9.95 -21.48 31.57
N ASN A 866 9.58 -20.22 31.37
CA ASN A 866 10.46 -19.09 31.52
C ASN A 866 10.72 -18.78 33.02
N GLU A 867 11.98 -18.86 33.42
CA GLU A 867 12.42 -18.63 34.81
C GLU A 867 11.96 -17.28 35.37
N ALA A 868 12.15 -16.19 34.62
CA ALA A 868 11.83 -14.85 35.10
C ALA A 868 10.32 -14.66 35.33
N ILE A 869 9.48 -15.26 34.49
CA ILE A 869 8.01 -15.19 34.64
C ILE A 869 7.54 -16.02 35.84
N LEU A 870 8.06 -17.25 36.00
CA LEU A 870 7.73 -18.11 37.14
C LEU A 870 8.16 -17.47 38.47
N GLU A 871 9.33 -16.85 38.51
CA GLU A 871 9.77 -16.07 39.68
C GLU A 871 8.87 -14.87 39.96
N ALA A 872 8.40 -14.17 38.91
CA ALA A 872 7.47 -13.07 39.06
C ALA A 872 6.10 -13.54 39.58
N TYR A 873 5.61 -14.72 39.18
CA TYR A 873 4.39 -15.32 39.72
C TYR A 873 4.55 -15.64 41.21
N VAL A 874 5.63 -16.31 41.61
CA VAL A 874 5.92 -16.60 43.03
C VAL A 874 6.07 -15.32 43.85
N LYS A 875 6.74 -14.29 43.31
CA LYS A 875 6.88 -12.99 43.98
C LYS A 875 5.52 -12.34 44.24
N SER A 876 4.63 -12.34 43.25
CA SER A 876 3.26 -11.82 43.40
C SER A 876 2.44 -12.65 44.40
N TRP A 877 2.63 -13.98 44.43
CA TRP A 877 1.98 -14.88 45.39
C TRP A 877 2.41 -14.59 46.84
N VAL A 878 3.71 -14.65 47.10
CA VAL A 878 4.29 -14.48 48.45
C VAL A 878 4.00 -13.08 49.00
N SER A 879 4.03 -12.05 48.15
CA SER A 879 3.71 -10.67 48.57
C SER A 879 2.23 -10.46 48.93
N GLY A 880 1.34 -11.42 48.66
CA GLY A 880 -0.10 -11.29 48.86
C GLY A 880 -0.79 -10.43 47.79
N ALA A 881 -0.10 -10.06 46.71
CA ALA A 881 -0.69 -9.25 45.64
C ALA A 881 -1.85 -9.96 44.92
N LEU A 882 -1.87 -11.30 44.93
CA LEU A 882 -2.91 -12.14 44.31
C LEU A 882 -4.10 -12.45 45.23
N ASP A 883 -4.05 -12.04 46.50
CA ASP A 883 -5.06 -12.37 47.51
C ASP A 883 -6.46 -11.88 47.11
N ARG A 884 -6.53 -10.61 46.68
CA ARG A 884 -7.77 -9.98 46.23
C ARG A 884 -8.21 -10.56 44.89
N SER A 885 -7.26 -10.89 44.01
CA SER A 885 -7.54 -11.56 42.73
C SER A 885 -8.20 -12.92 42.91
N ALA A 886 -7.77 -13.72 43.90
CA ALA A 886 -8.40 -15.00 44.22
C ALA A 886 -9.87 -14.83 44.64
N SER A 887 -10.15 -13.85 45.51
CA SER A 887 -11.52 -13.57 45.98
C SER A 887 -12.46 -13.10 44.88
N ARG A 888 -11.93 -12.46 43.84
CA ARG A 888 -12.69 -11.92 42.71
C ARG A 888 -12.69 -12.82 41.47
N GLY A 889 -12.04 -13.99 41.53
CA GLY A 889 -11.95 -14.91 40.39
C GLY A 889 -11.15 -14.35 39.21
N SER A 890 -10.20 -13.45 39.45
CA SER A 890 -9.38 -12.85 38.39
C SER A 890 -8.45 -13.88 37.76
N VAL A 891 -8.27 -13.77 36.44
CA VAL A 891 -7.37 -14.63 35.66
C VAL A 891 -5.94 -14.65 36.19
N ALA A 892 -5.43 -13.56 36.77
CA ALA A 892 -4.06 -13.51 37.29
C ALA A 892 -3.78 -14.59 38.37
N TYR A 893 -4.75 -14.84 39.24
CA TYR A 893 -4.64 -15.89 40.24
C TYR A 893 -4.63 -17.28 39.59
N LEU A 894 -5.53 -17.52 38.63
CA LEU A 894 -5.63 -18.79 37.91
C LEU A 894 -4.37 -19.11 37.10
N LEU A 895 -3.79 -18.13 36.40
CA LEU A 895 -2.55 -18.31 35.65
C LEU A 895 -1.39 -18.69 36.57
N SER A 896 -1.24 -17.97 37.68
CA SER A 896 -0.18 -18.25 38.66
C SER A 896 -0.35 -19.65 39.25
N LEU A 897 -1.56 -19.99 39.67
CA LEU A 897 -1.88 -21.31 40.23
C LEU A 897 -1.58 -22.43 39.23
N HIS A 898 -2.11 -22.32 38.01
CA HIS A 898 -1.96 -23.35 36.98
C HIS A 898 -0.50 -23.55 36.58
N HIS A 899 0.20 -22.47 36.21
CA HIS A 899 1.56 -22.55 35.71
C HIS A 899 2.55 -22.97 36.79
N LEU A 900 2.45 -22.42 38.01
CA LEU A 900 3.33 -22.83 39.11
C LEU A 900 3.08 -24.29 39.51
N SER A 901 1.81 -24.70 39.63
CA SER A 901 1.51 -26.08 40.01
C SER A 901 1.95 -27.08 38.94
N SER A 902 1.67 -26.77 37.67
CA SER A 902 2.06 -27.62 36.56
C SER A 902 3.59 -27.68 36.42
N TYR A 903 4.29 -26.57 36.60
CA TYR A 903 5.75 -26.55 36.55
C TYR A 903 6.37 -27.35 37.71
N ILE A 904 5.85 -27.20 38.93
CA ILE A 904 6.39 -27.88 40.11
C ILE A 904 6.10 -29.38 40.08
N PHE A 905 4.89 -29.78 39.71
CA PHE A 905 4.43 -31.18 39.87
C PHE A 905 4.42 -31.99 38.58
N HIS A 906 4.41 -31.37 37.39
CA HIS A 906 4.20 -32.08 36.11
C HIS A 906 5.36 -31.94 35.10
N SER A 907 6.34 -31.05 35.28
CA SER A 907 7.43 -30.84 34.29
C SER A 907 8.66 -31.72 34.56
N TYR A 908 9.06 -32.56 33.58
CA TYR A 908 10.14 -33.57 33.66
C TYR A 908 11.33 -33.36 32.69
N PRO A 909 12.13 -32.28 32.83
CA PRO A 909 13.53 -32.33 32.42
C PRO A 909 14.45 -32.19 33.64
N VAL A 910 15.42 -33.11 33.74
CA VAL A 910 16.45 -33.19 34.79
C VAL A 910 17.22 -31.87 35.01
N ASN A 911 17.22 -30.97 34.01
CA ASN A 911 17.92 -29.67 34.04
C ASN A 911 17.18 -28.56 34.82
N ASN A 912 15.92 -28.73 35.21
CA ASN A 912 15.10 -27.67 35.85
C ASN A 912 14.87 -27.84 37.36
N LEU A 913 15.53 -28.82 38.00
CA LEU A 913 15.33 -29.15 39.41
C LEU A 913 15.69 -28.00 40.37
N LEU A 914 16.74 -27.23 40.06
CA LEU A 914 17.17 -26.10 40.89
C LEU A 914 16.11 -24.99 40.97
N LEU A 915 15.53 -24.63 39.82
CA LEU A 915 14.48 -23.63 39.75
C LEU A 915 13.21 -24.13 40.44
N ARG A 916 12.78 -25.37 40.16
CA ARG A 916 11.66 -26.02 40.86
C ARG A 916 11.82 -25.93 42.38
N ASN A 917 12.97 -26.38 42.90
CA ASN A 917 13.25 -26.38 44.34
C ASN A 917 13.29 -24.96 44.92
N LYS A 918 13.83 -23.98 44.18
CA LYS A 918 13.81 -22.56 44.57
C LYS A 918 12.38 -22.03 44.71
N LEU A 919 11.52 -22.26 43.72
CA LEU A 919 10.12 -21.81 43.72
C LEU A 919 9.32 -22.49 44.84
N SER A 920 9.44 -23.83 44.98
CA SER A 920 8.75 -24.59 46.04
C SER A 920 9.14 -24.12 47.45
N ARG A 921 10.43 -23.87 47.72
CA ARG A 921 10.87 -23.34 49.02
C ARG A 921 10.32 -21.96 49.31
N SER A 922 10.19 -21.10 48.29
CA SER A 922 9.63 -19.76 48.46
C SER A 922 8.14 -19.81 48.83
N LEU A 923 7.38 -20.69 48.19
CA LEU A 923 5.96 -20.89 48.51
C LEU A 923 5.75 -21.52 49.90
N LEU A 924 6.56 -22.52 50.27
CA LEU A 924 6.49 -23.14 51.60
C LEU A 924 6.79 -22.14 52.73
N ARG A 925 7.69 -21.17 52.50
CA ARG A 925 7.95 -20.10 53.45
C ARG A 925 6.74 -19.19 53.65
N ASP A 926 6.01 -18.84 52.59
CA ASP A 926 4.77 -18.05 52.69
C ASP A 926 3.66 -18.82 53.42
N CYS A 927 3.50 -20.11 53.11
CA CYS A 927 2.54 -21.00 53.77
C CYS A 927 2.72 -21.01 55.31
N SER A 928 3.97 -21.07 55.78
CA SER A 928 4.31 -21.00 57.22
C SER A 928 3.94 -19.66 57.89
N GLN A 929 3.87 -18.58 57.11
CA GLN A 929 3.57 -17.23 57.64
C GLN A 929 2.06 -16.94 57.68
N LYS A 930 1.25 -17.62 56.87
CA LYS A 930 -0.18 -17.37 56.70
C LYS A 930 -1.04 -18.53 57.24
N HIS A 931 -0.94 -18.86 58.52
CA HIS A 931 -1.70 -19.96 59.18
C HIS A 931 -3.25 -19.82 59.19
N HIS A 932 -3.87 -18.84 58.51
CA HIS A 932 -5.31 -18.53 58.61
C HIS A 932 -6.03 -18.20 57.28
N ARG A 933 -5.82 -18.96 56.20
CA ARG A 933 -6.76 -18.95 55.06
C ARG A 933 -7.21 -20.35 54.67
N LYS A 934 -8.49 -20.65 54.94
CA LYS A 934 -9.18 -21.84 54.44
C LYS A 934 -9.53 -21.62 52.96
N GLY A 935 -8.77 -22.25 52.06
CA GLY A 935 -9.13 -22.37 50.66
C GLY A 935 -10.15 -23.48 50.43
N VAL A 936 -11.15 -23.23 49.58
CA VAL A 936 -12.14 -24.21 49.13
C VAL A 936 -11.50 -25.11 48.07
N GLY A 937 -11.26 -26.39 48.37
CA GLY A 937 -10.76 -27.35 47.38
C GLY A 937 -11.87 -28.19 46.73
N THR A 938 -11.69 -28.65 45.51
CA THR A 938 -12.46 -29.75 44.87
C THR A 938 -11.56 -31.00 44.72
N SER A 939 -12.10 -32.13 44.25
CA SER A 939 -11.55 -33.49 44.40
C SER A 939 -10.11 -33.72 43.88
N ILE A 940 -9.25 -34.30 44.72
CA ILE A 940 -7.98 -34.95 44.36
C ILE A 940 -7.96 -36.37 44.93
N GLY A 941 -7.49 -37.36 44.17
CA GLY A 941 -7.29 -38.72 44.69
C GLY A 941 -6.08 -38.82 45.64
N MET A 942 -6.19 -39.65 46.69
CA MET A 942 -5.14 -39.82 47.72
C MET A 942 -3.74 -40.13 47.16
N SER A 943 -3.64 -40.88 46.05
CA SER A 943 -2.36 -41.27 45.46
C SER A 943 -1.62 -40.13 44.76
N ASP A 944 -2.31 -39.07 44.33
CA ASP A 944 -1.71 -37.90 43.68
C ASP A 944 -1.17 -36.91 44.72
N VAL A 945 -1.87 -36.79 45.86
CA VAL A 945 -1.41 -35.97 47.00
C VAL A 945 -0.09 -36.47 47.58
N GLU A 946 0.08 -37.79 47.71
CA GLU A 946 1.32 -38.36 48.25
C GLU A 946 2.53 -38.17 47.32
N LYS A 947 2.34 -38.29 46.01
CA LYS A 947 3.39 -38.01 45.02
C LYS A 947 3.86 -36.56 45.07
N ARG A 948 2.93 -35.63 45.22
CA ARG A 948 3.22 -34.18 45.27
C ARG A 948 3.89 -33.77 46.58
N LEU A 949 3.48 -34.37 47.70
CA LEU A 949 4.19 -34.20 48.98
C LEU A 949 5.63 -34.68 48.90
N GLU A 950 5.90 -35.76 48.17
CA GLU A 950 7.27 -36.25 47.95
C GLU A 950 8.12 -35.25 47.15
N VAL A 951 7.56 -34.65 46.09
CA VAL A 951 8.23 -33.57 45.32
C VAL A 951 8.57 -32.38 46.22
N LEU A 952 7.67 -31.99 47.14
CA LEU A 952 7.94 -30.90 48.08
C LEU A 952 9.00 -31.27 49.13
N LYS A 953 9.02 -32.52 49.62
CA LYS A 953 10.07 -33.01 50.52
C LYS A 953 11.44 -33.00 49.85
N GLU A 954 11.51 -33.43 48.59
CA GLU A 954 12.72 -33.39 47.77
C GLU A 954 13.22 -31.94 47.63
N ALA A 955 12.32 -31.00 47.34
CA ALA A 955 12.64 -29.57 47.22
C ALA A 955 13.15 -28.92 48.52
N CYS A 956 12.88 -29.52 49.69
CA CYS A 956 13.35 -29.00 50.97
C CYS A 956 14.85 -29.25 51.22
N GLU A 957 15.51 -30.14 50.47
CA GLU A 957 16.96 -30.40 50.56
C GLU A 957 17.46 -30.60 52.02
N LYS A 958 16.67 -31.28 52.86
CA LYS A 958 16.92 -31.52 54.31
C LYS A 958 16.81 -30.30 55.24
N ASN A 959 16.18 -29.21 54.80
CA ASN A 959 15.85 -28.09 55.69
C ASN A 959 14.75 -28.52 56.68
N SER A 960 15.11 -28.67 57.96
CA SER A 960 14.21 -29.17 59.01
C SER A 960 12.96 -28.30 59.21
N PHE A 961 13.08 -26.98 59.05
CA PHE A 961 11.95 -26.06 59.20
C PHE A 961 10.90 -26.24 58.09
N LEU A 962 11.33 -26.35 56.83
CA LEU A 962 10.41 -26.53 55.71
C LEU A 962 9.81 -27.94 55.67
N LEU A 963 10.54 -28.95 56.14
CA LEU A 963 10.02 -30.32 56.28
C LEU A 963 8.85 -30.38 57.26
N THR A 964 8.91 -29.67 58.39
CA THR A 964 7.79 -29.57 59.34
C THR A 964 6.55 -28.94 58.68
N VAL A 965 6.72 -27.89 57.88
CA VAL A 965 5.61 -27.25 57.14
C VAL A 965 4.98 -28.22 56.14
N VAL A 966 5.78 -29.03 55.44
CA VAL A 966 5.28 -30.06 54.50
C VAL A 966 4.52 -31.17 55.24
N GLU A 967 4.99 -31.59 56.42
CA GLU A 967 4.29 -32.58 57.27
C GLU A 967 2.95 -32.04 57.79
N GLU A 968 2.89 -30.79 58.24
CA GLU A 968 1.67 -30.11 58.65
C GLU A 968 0.66 -30.00 57.50
N LEU A 969 1.10 -29.57 56.31
CA LEU A 969 0.30 -29.53 55.08
C LEU A 969 -0.24 -30.91 54.71
N GLY A 970 0.60 -31.94 54.80
CA GLY A 970 0.21 -33.33 54.55
C GLY A 970 -0.87 -33.80 55.52
N SER A 971 -0.77 -33.44 56.81
CA SER A 971 -1.78 -33.77 57.82
C SER A 971 -3.12 -33.07 57.57
N SER A 972 -3.07 -31.78 57.19
CA SER A 972 -4.25 -30.96 56.86
C SER A 972 -4.97 -31.52 55.62
N ALA A 973 -4.23 -31.77 54.53
CA ALA A 973 -4.77 -32.32 53.29
C ALA A 973 -5.39 -33.71 53.48
N LYS A 974 -4.74 -34.59 54.26
CA LYS A 974 -5.26 -35.93 54.61
C LYS A 974 -6.52 -35.84 55.47
N SER A 975 -6.56 -34.93 56.46
CA SER A 975 -7.74 -34.73 57.31
C SER A 975 -8.97 -34.29 56.51
N GLU A 976 -8.81 -33.36 55.56
CA GLU A 976 -9.92 -32.80 54.79
C GLU A 976 -10.49 -33.78 53.75
N LEU A 977 -9.64 -34.62 53.16
CA LEU A 977 -10.06 -35.75 52.33
C LEU A 977 -10.84 -36.78 53.14
N GLN A 978 -10.40 -37.06 54.38
CA GLN A 978 -11.07 -37.97 55.30
C GLN A 978 -12.44 -37.43 55.76
N TRP A 979 -12.56 -36.13 56.04
CA TRP A 979 -13.83 -35.47 56.37
C TRP A 979 -14.83 -35.43 55.19
N ARG A 980 -14.36 -35.49 53.94
CA ARG A 980 -15.22 -35.53 52.75
C ARG A 980 -15.73 -36.92 52.43
N ILE A 981 -14.89 -37.95 52.55
CA ILE A 981 -15.32 -39.36 52.44
C ILE A 981 -16.45 -39.63 53.45
N VAL A 982 -16.30 -39.12 54.68
CA VAL A 982 -17.34 -39.20 55.72
C VAL A 982 -18.60 -38.40 55.38
N ARG A 983 -18.49 -37.30 54.61
CA ARG A 983 -19.64 -36.45 54.23
C ARG A 983 -20.44 -37.04 53.06
N ASP A 984 -19.75 -37.63 52.09
CA ASP A 984 -20.36 -38.28 50.92
C ASP A 984 -21.06 -39.60 51.31
N ASP A 985 -20.60 -40.27 52.38
CA ASP A 985 -21.29 -41.45 52.96
C ASP A 985 -22.58 -41.09 53.74
N ILE A 986 -22.83 -39.80 54.06
CA ILE A 986 -23.97 -39.37 54.90
C ILE A 986 -25.14 -38.78 54.08
N SER A 987 -24.98 -38.50 52.77
CA SER A 987 -26.08 -37.96 51.95
C SER A 987 -26.15 -38.57 50.53
N PRO A 988 -27.16 -39.41 50.21
CA PRO A 988 -27.46 -39.75 48.84
C PRO A 988 -28.40 -38.70 48.22
N SER A 989 -28.14 -38.35 46.96
CA SER A 989 -28.99 -37.59 46.01
C SER A 989 -28.90 -36.05 46.00
N ILE A 990 -28.33 -35.52 44.91
CA ILE A 990 -28.97 -34.66 43.88
C ILE A 990 -28.01 -34.65 42.66
N PRO A 991 -28.45 -34.92 41.43
CA PRO A 991 -27.60 -34.86 40.26
C PRO A 991 -27.48 -33.40 39.78
N SER A 992 -26.28 -32.82 39.87
CA SER A 992 -25.96 -31.55 39.21
C SER A 992 -25.74 -31.78 37.72
N GLN A 993 -26.56 -31.14 36.89
CA GLN A 993 -26.43 -31.12 35.43
C GLN A 993 -25.03 -30.66 35.01
N THR A 994 -24.26 -31.56 34.41
CA THR A 994 -23.02 -31.25 33.69
C THR A 994 -23.36 -30.74 32.30
N SER A 995 -23.21 -29.44 32.07
CA SER A 995 -23.11 -28.88 30.72
C SER A 995 -21.73 -29.21 30.14
N THR A 996 -21.73 -29.89 29.01
CA THR A 996 -20.58 -30.24 28.16
C THR A 996 -19.74 -29.02 27.77
N THR A 997 -18.70 -28.74 28.57
CA THR A 997 -17.47 -28.03 28.16
C THR A 997 -16.33 -28.82 28.81
N GLY A 998 -15.25 -29.09 28.07
CA GLY A 998 -14.15 -29.95 28.53
C GLY A 998 -13.64 -29.49 29.89
N SER A 999 -13.74 -30.37 30.90
CA SER A 999 -13.38 -30.06 32.28
C SER A 999 -11.86 -29.86 32.41
N ILE A 1000 -11.41 -28.61 32.37
CA ILE A 1000 -10.06 -28.24 32.80
C ILE A 1000 -10.04 -28.38 34.34
N GLN A 1001 -9.41 -29.45 34.83
CA GLN A 1001 -9.24 -29.68 36.26
C GLN A 1001 -8.13 -28.77 36.80
N PHE A 1002 -8.51 -27.68 37.47
CA PHE A 1002 -7.56 -26.83 38.18
C PHE A 1002 -6.97 -27.55 39.39
N ASP A 1003 -5.69 -27.31 39.66
CA ASP A 1003 -4.93 -27.99 40.70
C ASP A 1003 -5.38 -27.60 42.14
N PRO A 1004 -6.09 -28.47 42.87
CA PRO A 1004 -6.63 -28.12 44.18
C PRO A 1004 -5.59 -28.20 45.31
N PHE A 1005 -4.40 -28.76 45.04
CA PHE A 1005 -3.35 -28.97 46.03
C PHE A 1005 -2.53 -27.70 46.20
N MET A 1006 -2.22 -27.04 45.08
CA MET A 1006 -1.47 -25.79 45.08
C MET A 1006 -2.32 -24.60 45.58
N GLY A 1007 -3.64 -24.62 45.42
CA GLY A 1007 -4.52 -23.61 46.04
C GLY A 1007 -4.62 -23.71 47.58
N LYS A 1008 -4.15 -24.82 48.18
CA LYS A 1008 -4.03 -25.00 49.63
C LYS A 1008 -2.64 -24.66 50.17
N LEU A 1009 -1.61 -24.68 49.31
CA LEU A 1009 -0.25 -24.23 49.61
C LEU A 1009 -0.22 -22.69 49.66
#